data_AF-A0A9W8HHK4-F1
#
_entry.id   AF-A0A9W8HHK4-F1
#
_cell.length_a   1.000
_cell.length_b   1.000
_cell.length_c   1.000
_cell.angle_alpha   90.00
_cell.angle_beta   90.00
_cell.angle_gamma   90.00
#
_symmetry.space_group_name_H-M   'P 1'
#
loop_
_entity.id
_entity.type
_entity.pdbx_description
1 polymer ?
#
loop_
_entity_poly.entity_id
_entity_poly.type
_entity_poly.pdbx_seq_one_letter_code
_entity_poly.pdbx_strand_id
1 'polypeptide(L)'
;MPPVARPRLALGARRHWPAAAAEDSSRRQQRPQQMLDIMAAAMDAKRGRGAQVTRSASRAHDAQRGRIDWGAVAAETAVPLLDCLRLFDRAGAGVPARRLPAVADWPADDILALKAFLARNPEALYGSDWHLAAAYMNVFREDCAPICHQLTESKMTPATYETVCNYRSSGASWKDTHRRFPLFPNAASMQNAYYYYRTTNGKRPPPDRASCAAAGADKANGVVAAAEAETEAEAETERRADGVAEAKETAPAQPSSRWRPTEIRRIRDIVALHYRPGRGRHVVDAVAREFPDRPRALVVDRVRRILRAHRAASGSTTAESTTAETTPPTEAAEEPGAGAECLGDDWDDAEVTRLHNLVASYEGVPIDWRVVGMALGRGADACRAKYSVGPGPDRASLVSWEVRRQHELGLGIDWVQVGETAGLDMLGCLEVCRFGRGKARWTPATDARSSREMAARMAAFVAEHYPPPAKPNYRAVSNYMWVEMDDCIRMAQQARAEPPRLPEKVQSEAGRPPSPSSSSPPPPPPPSSLSSSAKPSSAPPPPKPAVAPPPKPKPRPKPITLPPTPPPSSRPAATLPTPTSPTALTPEERTRVKEVVMENAGKVTYLELQRLAREVFLSDGRQCTVGAYVSGYATSHPFYKARIQSLPPGQVVDDVLSGAMSVVEKARQLDLPPALVGALVKRHRRLEETANHHHHHHRRQPAGEGPAAPATGRRAAAVAAVAAVAAATARSRSPVKWKHWSREEQARLLEFIRTNRPPYKWAAAAELVGTRDALQCSSKYNYLARSGQIPSSP
;
A
#
# COMPACT_ATOMS: atom_id res chain seq x y z
N MET A 1 -32.83 -91.12 26.92
CA MET A 1 -32.37 -90.66 28.25
C MET A 1 -31.56 -89.38 28.08
N PRO A 2 -31.57 -88.44 29.05
CA PRO A 2 -32.64 -87.52 29.45
C PRO A 2 -32.47 -86.10 28.81
N PRO A 3 -33.42 -85.16 29.02
CA PRO A 3 -33.33 -83.78 28.56
C PRO A 3 -32.49 -82.92 29.50
N VAL A 4 -31.81 -81.89 28.98
CA VAL A 4 -31.16 -80.84 29.79
C VAL A 4 -31.75 -79.48 29.43
N ALA A 5 -32.18 -78.78 30.47
CA ALA A 5 -33.04 -77.61 30.46
C ALA A 5 -32.42 -76.35 29.82
N ARG A 6 -33.24 -75.60 29.09
CA ARG A 6 -32.99 -74.20 28.72
C ARG A 6 -33.44 -73.29 29.87
N PRO A 7 -32.60 -72.34 30.35
CA PRO A 7 -33.11 -71.23 31.14
C PRO A 7 -33.71 -70.17 30.21
N ARG A 8 -34.99 -69.86 30.44
CA ARG A 8 -35.65 -68.63 29.97
C ARG A 8 -34.95 -67.44 30.62
N LEU A 9 -34.27 -66.60 29.83
CA LEU A 9 -33.93 -65.24 30.23
C LEU A 9 -34.98 -64.28 29.68
N ALA A 10 -35.61 -63.58 30.61
CA ALA A 10 -36.68 -62.63 30.38
C ALA A 10 -36.19 -61.40 29.60
N LEU A 11 -36.89 -61.09 28.52
CA LEU A 11 -36.94 -59.78 27.89
C LEU A 11 -37.59 -58.80 28.88
N GLY A 12 -36.82 -57.86 29.44
CA GLY A 12 -37.38 -56.87 30.35
C GLY A 12 -36.36 -55.98 31.05
N ALA A 13 -35.52 -55.26 30.31
CA ALA A 13 -34.78 -54.14 30.88
C ALA A 13 -34.62 -53.02 29.85
N ARG A 14 -35.64 -52.15 29.76
CA ARG A 14 -35.47 -50.81 29.18
C ARG A 14 -34.45 -50.08 30.04
N ARG A 15 -33.20 -49.99 29.57
CA ARG A 15 -32.19 -49.11 30.15
C ARG A 15 -32.65 -47.67 29.91
N HIS A 16 -33.15 -47.02 30.96
CA HIS A 16 -33.31 -45.58 31.00
C HIS A 16 -31.96 -44.93 30.71
N TRP A 17 -31.85 -44.27 29.56
CA TRP A 17 -30.78 -43.32 29.27
C TRP A 17 -30.96 -42.12 30.23
N PRO A 18 -29.97 -41.79 31.07
CA PRO A 18 -30.19 -40.89 32.19
C PRO A 18 -30.18 -39.42 31.73
N ALA A 19 -30.90 -38.59 32.49
CA ALA A 19 -31.03 -37.13 32.38
C ALA A 19 -29.69 -36.34 32.24
N ALA A 20 -28.54 -36.97 32.48
CA ALA A 20 -27.22 -36.38 32.32
C ALA A 20 -26.90 -35.91 30.88
N ALA A 21 -27.48 -36.54 29.85
CA ALA A 21 -27.26 -36.13 28.45
C ALA A 21 -28.00 -34.82 28.08
N ALA A 22 -29.13 -34.54 28.75
CA ALA A 22 -29.89 -33.31 28.54
C ALA A 22 -29.20 -32.10 29.19
N GLU A 23 -28.62 -32.29 30.38
CA GLU A 23 -27.84 -31.23 31.05
C GLU A 23 -26.55 -30.88 30.30
N ASP A 24 -25.84 -31.87 29.72
CA ASP A 24 -24.63 -31.60 28.93
C ASP A 24 -24.95 -30.87 27.61
N SER A 25 -26.11 -31.15 27.01
CA SER A 25 -26.57 -30.44 25.81
C SER A 25 -26.91 -28.97 26.09
N SER A 26 -27.55 -28.70 27.23
CA SER A 26 -27.86 -27.33 27.69
C SER A 26 -26.58 -26.54 28.00
N ARG A 27 -25.60 -27.16 28.70
CA ARG A 27 -24.30 -26.52 28.98
C ARG A 27 -23.49 -26.25 27.70
N ARG A 28 -23.59 -27.11 26.68
CA ARG A 28 -22.94 -26.90 25.38
C ARG A 28 -23.56 -25.75 24.59
N GLN A 29 -24.86 -25.50 24.73
CA GLN A 29 -25.52 -24.35 24.11
C GLN A 29 -25.30 -23.03 24.89
N GLN A 30 -25.13 -23.08 26.21
CA GLN A 30 -24.88 -21.87 27.02
C GLN A 30 -23.47 -21.29 26.85
N ARG A 31 -22.45 -22.11 26.57
CA ARG A 31 -21.05 -21.65 26.45
C ARG A 31 -20.83 -20.62 25.31
N PRO A 32 -21.36 -20.82 24.08
CA PRO A 32 -21.27 -19.80 23.03
C PRO A 32 -21.93 -18.48 23.42
N GLN A 33 -23.10 -18.54 24.06
CA GLN A 33 -23.82 -17.34 24.47
C GLN A 33 -23.06 -16.58 25.56
N GLN A 34 -22.54 -17.28 26.58
CA GLN A 34 -21.69 -16.67 27.61
C GLN A 34 -20.44 -16.00 27.02
N MET A 35 -19.80 -16.61 26.01
CA MET A 35 -18.67 -15.98 25.33
C MET A 35 -19.08 -14.71 24.57
N LEU A 36 -20.23 -14.72 23.90
CA LEU A 36 -20.76 -13.53 23.20
C LEU A 36 -21.09 -12.40 24.19
N ASP A 37 -21.69 -12.72 25.32
CA ASP A 37 -22.02 -11.73 26.37
C ASP A 37 -20.74 -11.14 26.99
N ILE A 38 -19.72 -11.96 27.23
CA ILE A 38 -18.39 -11.49 27.68
C ILE A 38 -17.73 -10.58 26.64
N MET A 39 -17.80 -10.94 25.35
CA MET A 39 -17.25 -10.11 24.27
C MET A 39 -18.01 -8.79 24.12
N ALA A 40 -19.34 -8.80 24.24
CA ALA A 40 -20.18 -7.61 24.22
C ALA A 40 -19.82 -6.66 25.37
N ALA A 41 -19.78 -7.18 26.60
CA ALA A 41 -19.39 -6.41 27.78
C ALA A 41 -17.97 -5.82 27.65
N ALA A 42 -17.02 -6.59 27.10
CA ALA A 42 -15.66 -6.10 26.84
C ALA A 42 -15.62 -4.99 25.78
N MET A 43 -16.44 -5.08 24.73
CA MET A 43 -16.56 -4.03 23.71
C MET A 43 -17.18 -2.75 24.29
N ASP A 44 -18.21 -2.85 25.12
CA ASP A 44 -18.84 -1.70 25.76
C ASP A 44 -17.91 -1.02 26.76
N ALA A 45 -17.18 -1.80 27.57
CA ALA A 45 -16.13 -1.26 28.44
C ALA A 45 -15.01 -0.56 27.65
N LYS A 46 -14.67 -1.07 26.44
CA LYS A 46 -13.72 -0.41 25.54
C LYS A 46 -14.27 0.90 24.98
N ARG A 47 -15.54 0.95 24.57
CA ARG A 47 -16.20 2.19 24.12
C ARG A 47 -16.27 3.24 25.22
N GLY A 48 -16.64 2.83 26.45
CA GLY A 48 -16.68 3.71 27.61
C GLY A 48 -15.33 4.37 27.89
N ARG A 49 -14.24 3.59 27.87
CA ARG A 49 -12.87 4.11 28.00
C ARG A 49 -12.48 5.04 26.84
N GLY A 50 -12.83 4.69 25.60
CA GLY A 50 -12.61 5.57 24.44
C GLY A 50 -13.28 6.93 24.58
N ALA A 51 -14.54 6.96 25.03
CA ALA A 51 -15.26 8.20 25.27
C ALA A 51 -14.63 9.03 26.41
N GLN A 52 -14.13 8.37 27.47
CA GLN A 52 -13.43 9.05 28.57
C GLN A 52 -12.11 9.68 28.11
N VAL A 53 -11.27 8.94 27.38
CA VAL A 53 -10.01 9.43 26.80
C VAL A 53 -10.28 10.61 25.87
N THR A 54 -11.29 10.50 25.02
CA THR A 54 -11.67 11.54 24.06
C THR A 54 -12.09 12.85 24.76
N ARG A 55 -12.88 12.77 25.85
CA ARG A 55 -13.24 13.94 26.66
C ARG A 55 -12.05 14.56 27.38
N SER A 56 -11.17 13.74 27.97
CA SER A 56 -9.96 14.21 28.64
C SER A 56 -9.00 14.89 27.65
N ALA A 57 -8.78 14.29 26.48
CA ALA A 57 -7.98 14.87 25.40
C ALA A 57 -8.50 16.23 24.92
N SER A 58 -9.83 16.41 24.88
CA SER A 58 -10.45 17.69 24.51
C SER A 58 -10.19 18.78 25.55
N ARG A 59 -10.15 18.44 26.84
CA ARG A 59 -9.80 19.38 27.93
C ARG A 59 -8.30 19.69 27.96
N ALA A 60 -7.47 18.70 27.65
CA ALA A 60 -6.01 18.81 27.62
C ALA A 60 -5.46 19.39 26.30
N HIS A 61 -6.32 19.86 25.40
CA HIS A 61 -5.91 20.46 24.14
C HIS A 61 -5.46 21.91 24.36
N ASP A 62 -4.18 22.18 24.10
CA ASP A 62 -3.62 23.52 24.03
C ASP A 62 -3.97 24.14 22.67
N ALA A 63 -4.90 25.10 22.67
CA ALA A 63 -5.35 25.77 21.46
C ALA A 63 -4.25 26.62 20.79
N GLN A 64 -3.27 27.14 21.55
CA GLN A 64 -2.20 27.96 20.99
C GLN A 64 -1.17 27.08 20.27
N ARG A 65 -0.83 25.93 20.84
CA ARG A 65 0.11 24.98 20.24
C ARG A 65 -0.57 24.00 19.27
N GLY A 66 -1.89 23.87 19.36
CA GLY A 66 -2.69 22.86 18.66
C GLY A 66 -2.29 21.43 19.01
N ARG A 67 -1.83 21.20 20.24
CA ARG A 67 -1.34 19.91 20.75
C ARG A 67 -2.20 19.46 21.92
N ILE A 68 -2.23 18.15 22.15
CA ILE A 68 -2.89 17.55 23.30
C ILE A 68 -1.80 17.13 24.30
N ASP A 69 -1.94 17.51 25.57
CA ASP A 69 -1.07 17.00 26.64
C ASP A 69 -1.46 15.55 26.97
N TRP A 70 -0.95 14.62 26.17
CA TRP A 70 -1.20 13.21 26.35
C TRP A 70 -0.67 12.64 27.68
N GLY A 71 0.28 13.32 28.32
CA GLY A 71 0.75 12.97 29.66
C GLY A 71 -0.34 13.22 30.69
N ALA A 72 -0.97 14.39 30.65
CA ALA A 72 -2.13 14.72 31.47
C ALA A 72 -3.32 13.78 31.21
N VAL A 73 -3.60 13.46 29.93
CA VAL A 73 -4.69 12.54 29.56
C VAL A 73 -4.47 11.13 30.12
N ALA A 74 -3.26 10.58 29.97
CA ALA A 74 -2.92 9.26 30.50
C ALA A 74 -3.03 9.21 32.03
N ALA A 75 -2.58 10.27 32.71
CA ALA A 75 -2.68 10.39 34.16
C ALA A 75 -4.15 10.50 34.64
N GLU A 76 -4.96 11.34 33.98
CA GLU A 76 -6.37 11.55 34.35
C GLU A 76 -7.23 10.28 34.14
N THR A 77 -6.95 9.53 33.07
CA THR A 77 -7.74 8.34 32.72
C THR A 77 -7.23 7.05 33.34
N ALA A 78 -6.04 7.06 33.96
CA ALA A 78 -5.32 5.87 34.40
C ALA A 78 -5.14 4.82 33.28
N VAL A 79 -5.05 5.27 32.03
CA VAL A 79 -4.82 4.43 30.85
C VAL A 79 -3.41 4.72 30.32
N PRO A 80 -2.60 3.69 29.98
CA PRO A 80 -1.28 3.90 29.40
C PRO A 80 -1.33 4.76 28.13
N LEU A 81 -0.31 5.61 27.92
CA LEU A 81 -0.24 6.56 26.80
C LEU A 81 -0.59 5.94 25.43
N LEU A 82 0.02 4.80 25.08
CA LEU A 82 -0.25 4.15 23.80
C LEU A 82 -1.70 3.68 23.66
N ASP A 83 -2.31 3.25 24.76
CA ASP A 83 -3.70 2.82 24.76
C ASP A 83 -4.65 4.02 24.71
N CYS A 84 -4.30 5.16 25.33
CA CYS A 84 -4.99 6.43 25.11
C CYS A 84 -5.00 6.79 23.61
N LEU A 85 -3.85 6.73 22.95
CA LEU A 85 -3.75 7.06 21.51
C LEU A 85 -4.57 6.10 20.63
N ARG A 86 -4.66 4.81 20.98
CA ARG A 86 -5.48 3.81 20.26
C ARG A 86 -6.98 3.97 20.53
N LEU A 87 -7.35 4.43 21.71
CA LEU A 87 -8.74 4.64 22.14
C LEU A 87 -9.28 6.00 21.74
N PHE A 88 -8.39 6.94 21.37
CA PHE A 88 -8.78 8.29 20.97
C PHE A 88 -9.56 8.28 19.65
N ASP A 89 -10.84 8.63 19.74
CA ASP A 89 -11.67 8.86 18.58
C ASP A 89 -11.56 10.34 18.18
N ARG A 90 -10.77 10.59 17.13
CA ARG A 90 -10.56 11.94 16.62
C ARG A 90 -11.86 12.60 16.14
N ALA A 91 -12.81 11.82 15.60
CA ALA A 91 -14.07 12.36 15.14
C ALA A 91 -14.97 12.77 16.33
N GLY A 92 -14.94 11.98 17.41
CA GLY A 92 -15.68 12.26 18.65
C GLY A 92 -15.09 13.38 19.50
N ALA A 93 -13.80 13.69 19.36
CA ALA A 93 -13.14 14.71 20.17
C ALA A 93 -13.56 16.15 19.82
N GLY A 94 -13.95 16.40 18.57
CA GLY A 94 -14.11 17.76 18.06
C GLY A 94 -12.81 18.58 18.05
N VAL A 95 -11.67 18.00 18.43
CA VAL A 95 -10.36 18.64 18.43
C VAL A 95 -9.83 18.67 16.98
N PRO A 96 -9.67 19.85 16.36
CA PRO A 96 -9.20 19.92 14.99
C PRO A 96 -7.74 19.48 14.90
N ALA A 97 -7.46 18.66 13.90
CA ALA A 97 -6.12 18.29 13.47
C ALA A 97 -5.38 19.49 12.87
N ARG A 98 -4.10 19.67 13.19
CA ARG A 98 -3.24 20.62 12.46
C ARG A 98 -2.81 20.04 11.11
N ARG A 99 -2.71 20.91 10.09
CA ARG A 99 -2.08 20.62 8.79
C ARG A 99 -0.64 21.14 8.83
N LEU A 100 0.34 20.27 8.56
CA LEU A 100 1.77 20.62 8.47
C LEU A 100 2.41 19.88 7.29
N PRO A 101 2.03 20.22 6.04
CA PRO A 101 2.37 19.44 4.86
C PRO A 101 3.86 19.48 4.51
N ALA A 102 4.57 20.58 4.79
CA ALA A 102 6.00 20.69 4.53
C ALA A 102 6.82 20.52 5.82
N VAL A 103 8.03 19.95 5.70
CA VAL A 103 8.97 19.79 6.83
C VAL A 103 9.31 21.13 7.49
N ALA A 104 9.38 22.20 6.70
CA ALA A 104 9.65 23.55 7.19
C ALA A 104 8.52 24.12 8.07
N ASP A 105 7.30 23.58 7.97
CA ASP A 105 6.16 24.02 8.77
C ASP A 105 6.21 23.45 10.19
N TRP A 106 7.04 22.43 10.46
CA TRP A 106 7.11 21.78 11.75
C TRP A 106 7.94 22.60 12.75
N PRO A 107 7.36 23.06 13.86
CA PRO A 107 8.12 23.71 14.92
C PRO A 107 9.24 22.80 15.43
N ALA A 108 10.38 23.38 15.82
CA ALA A 108 11.52 22.60 16.34
C ALA A 108 11.11 21.74 17.56
N ASP A 109 10.27 22.29 18.45
CA ASP A 109 9.71 21.59 19.60
C ASP A 109 8.79 20.43 19.20
N ASP A 110 8.15 20.50 18.04
CA ASP A 110 7.31 19.44 17.50
C ASP A 110 8.16 18.28 17.01
N ILE A 111 9.23 18.59 16.28
CA ILE A 111 10.21 17.60 15.83
C ILE A 111 10.87 16.92 17.03
N LEU A 112 11.27 17.66 18.07
CA LEU A 112 11.87 17.10 19.28
C LEU A 112 10.89 16.20 20.04
N ALA A 113 9.64 16.63 20.23
CA ALA A 113 8.62 15.82 20.88
C ALA A 113 8.33 14.53 20.11
N LEU A 114 8.26 14.60 18.77
CA LEU A 114 8.04 13.44 17.92
C LEU A 114 9.24 12.47 17.98
N LYS A 115 10.48 12.97 17.91
CA LYS A 115 11.69 12.16 18.13
C LYS A 115 11.65 11.44 19.48
N ALA A 116 11.32 12.15 20.56
CA ALA A 116 11.24 11.57 21.89
C ALA A 116 10.11 10.53 22.03
N PHE A 117 9.00 10.71 21.30
CA PHE A 117 7.92 9.73 21.23
C PHE A 117 8.36 8.46 20.49
N LEU A 118 8.98 8.60 19.32
CA LEU A 118 9.45 7.48 18.51
C LEU A 118 10.57 6.69 19.21
N ALA A 119 11.48 7.38 19.92
CA ALA A 119 12.55 6.74 20.69
C ALA A 119 12.02 5.90 21.86
N ARG A 120 10.95 6.35 22.53
CA ARG A 120 10.31 5.62 23.63
C ARG A 120 9.40 4.48 23.16
N ASN A 121 8.95 4.53 21.92
CA ASN A 121 7.99 3.58 21.35
C ASN A 121 8.53 3.05 20.02
N PRO A 122 9.59 2.22 20.02
CA PRO A 122 10.19 1.69 18.80
C PRO A 122 9.21 0.85 17.97
N GLU A 123 8.19 0.26 18.59
CA GLU A 123 7.10 -0.42 17.88
C GLU A 123 6.29 0.56 17.00
N ALA A 124 6.20 1.84 17.38
CA ALA A 124 5.54 2.86 16.57
C ALA A 124 6.34 3.27 15.31
N LEU A 125 7.57 2.76 15.14
CA LEU A 125 8.41 2.97 13.96
C LEU A 125 7.92 2.17 12.74
N TYR A 126 7.11 1.13 12.94
CA TYR A 126 6.53 0.39 11.83
C TYR A 126 5.46 1.25 11.16
N GLY A 127 5.51 1.40 9.84
CA GLY A 127 4.64 2.33 9.09
C GLY A 127 3.13 2.13 9.26
N SER A 128 2.69 1.00 9.83
CA SER A 128 1.30 0.80 10.26
C SER A 128 0.91 1.74 11.41
N ASP A 129 1.85 2.10 12.28
CA ASP A 129 1.62 2.72 13.58
C ASP A 129 1.88 4.24 13.58
N TRP A 130 2.24 4.81 12.43
CA TRP A 130 2.39 6.27 12.28
C TRP A 130 1.09 7.03 12.52
N HIS A 131 -0.07 6.36 12.48
CA HIS A 131 -1.33 6.96 12.92
C HIS A 131 -1.31 7.32 14.42
N LEU A 132 -0.59 6.56 15.26
CA LEU A 132 -0.41 6.87 16.69
C LEU A 132 0.50 8.09 16.87
N ALA A 133 1.57 8.21 16.08
CA ALA A 133 2.42 9.38 16.07
C ALA A 133 1.64 10.64 15.61
N ALA A 134 0.80 10.49 14.57
CA ALA A 134 -0.08 11.56 14.12
C ALA A 134 -1.09 11.97 15.19
N ALA A 135 -1.71 11.01 15.89
CA ALA A 135 -2.59 11.28 17.03
C ALA A 135 -1.85 11.97 18.18
N TYR A 136 -0.64 11.51 18.51
CA TYR A 136 0.23 12.09 19.53
C TYR A 136 0.53 13.57 19.25
N MET A 137 0.83 13.89 17.98
CA MET A 137 1.14 15.25 17.55
C MET A 137 -0.08 16.13 17.26
N ASN A 138 -1.30 15.56 17.34
CA ASN A 138 -2.53 16.11 16.78
C ASN A 138 -2.38 16.56 15.30
N VAL A 139 -1.56 15.79 14.58
CA VAL A 139 -1.19 15.75 13.15
C VAL A 139 -2.20 15.17 12.18
N PHE A 140 -2.41 15.64 10.94
CA PHE A 140 -2.91 14.73 9.90
C PHE A 140 -1.91 13.60 9.65
N ARG A 141 -2.39 12.39 9.31
CA ARG A 141 -1.51 11.23 9.11
C ARG A 141 -0.58 11.45 7.93
N GLU A 142 -1.11 12.05 6.88
CA GLU A 142 -0.43 12.35 5.62
C GLU A 142 0.74 13.31 5.84
N ASP A 143 0.60 14.22 6.80
CA ASP A 143 1.61 15.22 7.16
C ASP A 143 2.66 14.65 8.13
N CYS A 144 2.25 13.77 9.05
CA CYS A 144 3.15 13.14 10.02
C CYS A 144 4.02 12.06 9.39
N ALA A 145 3.51 11.32 8.40
CA ALA A 145 4.16 10.17 7.80
C ALA A 145 5.53 10.51 7.17
N PRO A 146 5.69 11.56 6.33
CA PRO A 146 6.98 11.96 5.78
C PRO A 146 8.01 12.33 6.85
N ILE A 147 7.57 13.01 7.92
CA ILE A 147 8.45 13.39 9.04
C ILE A 147 8.87 12.17 9.83
N CYS A 148 7.93 11.29 10.18
CA CYS A 148 8.26 10.01 10.79
C CYS A 148 9.26 9.25 9.91
N HIS A 149 9.05 9.18 8.60
CA HIS A 149 10.02 8.55 7.69
C HIS A 149 11.39 9.23 7.80
N GLN A 150 11.48 10.55 7.66
CA GLN A 150 12.75 11.28 7.73
C GLN A 150 13.46 11.15 9.08
N LEU A 151 12.71 11.09 10.18
CA LEU A 151 13.22 10.94 11.54
C LEU A 151 13.66 9.51 11.86
N THR A 152 13.06 8.52 11.20
CA THR A 152 13.33 7.09 11.41
C THR A 152 14.25 6.50 10.35
N GLU A 153 14.45 7.21 9.25
CA GLU A 153 15.57 7.04 8.33
C GLU A 153 16.86 7.36 9.08
N SER A 154 17.32 6.38 9.83
CA SER A 154 18.67 6.36 10.38
C SER A 154 19.63 6.51 9.22
N LYS A 155 20.16 7.72 9.05
CA LYS A 155 21.24 7.96 8.10
C LYS A 155 22.43 7.14 8.57
N MET A 156 22.90 6.24 7.72
CA MET A 156 24.16 5.57 7.93
C MET A 156 25.25 6.65 8.02
N THR A 157 25.84 6.87 9.20
CA THR A 157 26.94 7.82 9.38
C THR A 157 28.28 7.14 9.01
N PRO A 158 29.36 7.89 8.72
CA PRO A 158 30.67 7.29 8.48
C PRO A 158 31.10 6.32 9.60
N ALA A 159 30.96 6.73 10.87
CA ALA A 159 31.30 5.89 12.02
C ALA A 159 30.41 4.64 12.13
N THR A 160 29.10 4.79 11.89
CA THR A 160 28.18 3.64 11.88
C THR A 160 28.52 2.68 10.74
N TYR A 161 28.83 3.22 9.55
CA TYR A 161 29.23 2.44 8.39
C TYR A 161 30.52 1.64 8.64
N GLU A 162 31.54 2.25 9.23
CA GLU A 162 32.78 1.57 9.59
C GLU A 162 32.55 0.48 10.62
N THR A 163 31.74 0.76 11.63
CA THR A 163 31.44 -0.24 12.65
C THR A 163 30.64 -1.40 12.05
N VAL A 164 29.64 -1.13 11.21
CA VAL A 164 28.90 -2.15 10.44
C VAL A 164 29.85 -2.93 9.52
N CYS A 165 30.79 -2.28 8.84
CA CYS A 165 31.83 -2.95 8.05
C CYS A 165 32.64 -3.93 8.91
N ASN A 166 33.09 -3.52 10.10
CA ASN A 166 33.86 -4.37 11.00
C ASN A 166 33.07 -5.61 11.44
N TYR A 167 31.80 -5.43 11.83
CA TYR A 167 30.90 -6.55 12.16
C TYR A 167 30.67 -7.49 10.97
N ARG A 168 30.51 -6.94 9.76
CA ARG A 168 30.28 -7.75 8.57
C ARG A 168 31.55 -8.51 8.14
N SER A 169 32.72 -7.91 8.31
CA SER A 169 34.02 -8.55 8.06
C SER A 169 34.34 -9.65 9.06
N SER A 170 33.85 -9.58 10.30
CA SER A 170 33.96 -10.66 11.28
C SER A 170 32.94 -11.79 11.09
N GLY A 171 32.12 -11.73 10.02
CA GLY A 171 31.15 -12.77 9.69
C GLY A 171 29.78 -12.61 10.36
N ALA A 172 29.53 -11.53 11.11
CA ALA A 172 28.23 -11.32 11.75
C ALA A 172 27.11 -11.18 10.70
N SER A 173 25.98 -11.86 10.90
CA SER A 173 24.82 -11.73 10.01
C SER A 173 24.21 -10.33 10.08
N TRP A 174 23.46 -9.90 9.04
CA TRP A 174 22.73 -8.63 9.08
C TRP A 174 21.78 -8.52 10.29
N LYS A 175 21.25 -9.65 10.76
CA LYS A 175 20.39 -9.71 11.94
C LYS A 175 21.17 -9.48 13.23
N ASP A 176 22.37 -10.02 13.34
CA ASP A 176 23.24 -9.84 14.53
C ASP A 176 23.84 -8.45 14.57
N THR A 177 24.25 -7.92 13.42
CA THR A 177 24.67 -6.51 13.30
C THR A 177 23.51 -5.58 13.67
N HIS A 178 22.27 -5.87 13.24
CA HIS A 178 21.12 -5.01 13.51
C HIS A 178 20.77 -4.97 15.00
N ARG A 179 20.91 -6.08 15.73
CA ARG A 179 20.77 -6.11 17.19
C ARG A 179 21.74 -5.14 17.92
N ARG A 180 22.88 -4.82 17.31
CA ARG A 180 23.86 -3.84 17.83
C ARG A 180 23.56 -2.41 17.38
N PHE A 181 22.76 -2.23 16.32
CA PHE A 181 22.32 -0.94 15.80
C PHE A 181 20.79 -0.87 15.71
N PRO A 182 20.08 -0.82 16.85
CA PRO A 182 18.61 -0.80 16.88
C PRO A 182 18.02 0.49 16.31
N LEU A 183 18.87 1.45 15.93
CA LEU A 183 18.48 2.69 15.25
C LEU A 183 17.82 2.41 13.88
N PHE A 184 18.16 1.29 13.23
CA PHE A 184 17.48 0.91 11.99
C PHE A 184 16.19 0.14 12.31
N PRO A 185 15.08 0.36 11.58
CA PRO A 185 13.81 -0.33 11.87
C PRO A 185 13.91 -1.86 11.80
N ASN A 186 14.75 -2.37 10.90
CA ASN A 186 15.02 -3.80 10.75
C ASN A 186 16.35 -4.04 10.03
N ALA A 187 16.82 -5.29 10.05
CA ALA A 187 18.04 -5.70 9.39
C ALA A 187 18.08 -5.38 7.88
N ALA A 188 16.94 -5.44 7.17
CA ALA A 188 16.86 -5.10 5.75
C ALA A 188 17.05 -3.59 5.51
N SER A 189 16.49 -2.75 6.38
CA SER A 189 16.64 -1.29 6.32
C SER A 189 18.09 -0.88 6.58
N MET A 190 18.73 -1.52 7.58
CA MET A 190 20.16 -1.33 7.84
C MET A 190 21.02 -1.78 6.66
N GLN A 191 20.70 -2.93 6.05
CA GLN A 191 21.38 -3.45 4.87
C GLN A 191 21.25 -2.47 3.69
N ASN A 192 20.05 -1.96 3.43
CA ASN A 192 19.80 -0.98 2.37
C ASN A 192 20.56 0.33 2.63
N ALA A 193 20.51 0.86 3.85
CA ALA A 193 21.25 2.05 4.24
C ALA A 193 22.77 1.85 4.11
N TYR A 194 23.27 0.66 4.46
CA TYR A 194 24.68 0.28 4.27
C TYR A 194 25.07 0.29 2.80
N TYR A 195 24.30 -0.39 1.93
CA TYR A 195 24.61 -0.44 0.50
C TYR A 195 24.48 0.92 -0.16
N TYR A 196 23.44 1.68 0.19
CA TYR A 196 23.25 3.04 -0.27
C TYR A 196 24.46 3.89 0.09
N TYR A 197 24.83 3.95 1.38
CA TYR A 197 26.00 4.69 1.85
C TYR A 197 27.29 4.24 1.16
N ARG A 198 27.51 2.93 1.00
CA ARG A 198 28.65 2.39 0.28
C ARG A 198 28.70 2.87 -1.18
N THR A 199 27.56 2.90 -1.86
CA THR A 199 27.49 3.31 -3.27
C THR A 199 27.63 4.83 -3.46
N THR A 200 27.09 5.62 -2.54
CA THR A 200 27.12 7.08 -2.62
C THR A 200 28.44 7.65 -2.10
N ASN A 201 28.95 7.12 -1.00
CA ASN A 201 30.13 7.64 -0.30
C ASN A 201 31.40 6.82 -0.50
N GLY A 202 31.32 5.62 -1.09
CA GLY A 202 32.51 4.84 -1.50
C GLY A 202 33.35 5.49 -2.61
N LYS A 203 32.99 6.70 -3.04
CA LYS A 203 33.78 7.61 -3.90
C LYS A 203 34.67 8.57 -3.10
N ARG A 204 34.52 8.68 -1.77
CA ARG A 204 35.41 9.48 -0.91
C ARG A 204 36.51 8.59 -0.33
N PRO A 205 37.78 9.05 -0.29
CA PRO A 205 38.84 8.32 0.38
C PRO A 205 38.46 8.14 1.86
N PRO A 206 38.81 7.00 2.48
CA PRO A 206 38.80 6.93 3.94
C PRO A 206 39.71 8.03 4.49
N PRO A 207 39.38 8.69 5.62
CA PRO A 207 40.37 9.51 6.32
C PRO A 207 41.59 8.63 6.59
N ASP A 208 42.77 9.14 6.27
CA ASP A 208 44.02 8.39 6.29
C ASP A 208 44.16 7.56 7.56
N ARG A 209 44.28 6.25 7.39
CA ARG A 209 44.62 5.31 8.47
C ARG A 209 45.98 5.60 9.11
N ALA A 210 46.79 6.49 8.53
CA ALA A 210 48.04 6.95 9.09
C ALA A 210 47.86 7.90 10.30
N SER A 211 46.68 8.50 10.53
CA SER A 211 46.46 9.45 11.63
C SER A 211 46.00 8.81 12.95
N CYS A 212 45.69 7.50 13.00
CA CYS A 212 45.18 6.85 14.21
C CYS A 212 46.16 5.83 14.84
N ALA A 213 47.38 5.71 14.32
CA ALA A 213 48.40 4.79 14.86
C ALA A 213 49.50 5.47 15.70
N ALA A 214 49.44 6.79 15.91
CA ALA A 214 50.45 7.55 16.66
C ALA A 214 49.90 8.26 17.91
N ALA A 215 48.96 7.61 18.63
CA ALA A 215 48.49 8.08 19.94
C ALA A 215 48.39 6.87 20.87
N GLY A 216 49.54 6.34 21.30
CA GLY A 216 49.55 5.15 22.14
C GLY A 216 50.92 4.59 22.47
N ALA A 217 51.94 5.42 22.65
CA ALA A 217 53.15 5.05 23.40
C ALA A 217 53.92 6.34 23.75
N ASP A 218 54.55 6.32 24.92
CA ASP A 218 55.52 7.28 25.45
C ASP A 218 54.98 8.56 26.12
N LYS A 219 54.52 8.34 27.36
CA LYS A 219 54.86 9.23 28.47
C LYS A 219 56.30 8.93 28.89
N ALA A 220 57.23 9.86 28.66
CA ALA A 220 58.30 10.22 29.61
C ALA A 220 59.19 11.32 29.00
N ASN A 221 59.53 12.29 29.85
CA ASN A 221 60.47 13.41 29.67
C ASN A 221 59.96 14.63 28.91
N GLY A 222 59.99 15.76 29.63
CA GLY A 222 59.60 17.07 29.11
C GLY A 222 60.75 18.04 28.96
N VAL A 223 60.36 19.32 29.00
CA VAL A 223 61.14 20.55 29.21
C VAL A 223 61.62 21.26 27.93
N VAL A 224 60.93 22.38 27.61
CA VAL A 224 61.42 23.68 27.04
C VAL A 224 61.81 23.65 25.53
N ALA A 225 61.46 24.56 24.61
CA ALA A 225 61.09 25.99 24.57
C ALA A 225 60.15 26.29 23.36
N ALA A 226 59.17 27.21 23.48
CA ALA A 226 59.13 28.59 22.91
C ALA A 226 59.26 28.68 21.36
N ALA A 227 58.19 28.98 20.60
CA ALA A 227 57.70 30.32 20.18
C ALA A 227 58.70 31.01 19.21
N GLU A 228 58.38 31.43 17.97
CA GLU A 228 57.41 32.43 17.46
C GLU A 228 57.23 32.23 15.93
N ALA A 229 56.01 32.25 15.35
CA ALA A 229 55.33 33.38 14.65
C ALA A 229 56.03 33.84 13.33
N GLU A 230 55.39 33.62 12.17
CA GLU A 230 54.72 34.67 11.34
C GLU A 230 55.72 35.70 10.78
N THR A 231 55.90 35.95 9.48
CA THR A 231 54.96 36.34 8.41
C THR A 231 55.84 36.67 7.18
N GLU A 232 55.49 36.22 5.97
CA GLU A 232 54.89 37.05 4.89
C GLU A 232 55.93 38.01 4.25
N ALA A 233 56.30 37.88 2.97
CA ALA A 233 55.49 38.27 1.82
C ALA A 233 56.11 37.67 0.53
N GLU A 234 55.29 37.06 -0.34
CA GLU A 234 54.87 37.66 -1.61
C GLU A 234 56.03 38.28 -2.40
N ALA A 235 56.59 37.52 -3.34
CA ALA A 235 56.19 37.62 -4.74
C ALA A 235 56.81 38.83 -5.44
N GLU A 236 58.04 38.67 -5.92
CA GLU A 236 58.52 39.41 -7.08
C GLU A 236 59.67 38.57 -7.64
N THR A 237 59.32 37.75 -8.63
CA THR A 237 59.79 37.88 -10.01
C THR A 237 61.13 37.19 -10.24
N GLU A 238 61.07 36.03 -10.89
CA GLU A 238 61.11 36.02 -12.36
C GLU A 238 62.42 36.59 -12.86
N ARG A 239 63.45 35.74 -12.89
CA ARG A 239 64.41 35.67 -13.99
C ARG A 239 65.44 34.56 -13.77
N ARG A 240 65.56 33.73 -14.81
CA ARG A 240 66.71 32.90 -15.20
C ARG A 240 66.93 31.63 -14.38
N ALA A 241 67.23 30.48 -14.97
CA ALA A 241 67.31 30.08 -16.37
C ALA A 241 67.46 28.55 -16.37
N ASP A 242 66.86 27.91 -17.37
CA ASP A 242 67.32 26.73 -18.09
C ASP A 242 68.18 25.64 -17.41
N GLY A 243 67.67 24.40 -17.53
CA GLY A 243 68.39 23.14 -17.30
C GLY A 243 68.16 22.58 -15.90
N VAL A 244 67.68 21.37 -15.67
CA VAL A 244 67.96 20.09 -16.34
C VAL A 244 66.81 19.13 -16.01
N ALA A 245 66.52 18.24 -16.95
CA ALA A 245 65.59 17.13 -16.81
C ALA A 245 65.97 16.19 -15.64
N GLU A 246 65.01 15.86 -14.76
CA GLU A 246 64.82 14.48 -14.28
C GLU A 246 63.58 14.31 -13.40
N ALA A 247 62.84 13.24 -13.68
CA ALA A 247 61.92 12.48 -12.84
C ALA A 247 61.09 13.22 -11.76
N LYS A 248 59.82 13.51 -12.07
CA LYS A 248 58.77 13.54 -11.05
C LYS A 248 57.70 12.50 -11.38
N GLU A 249 57.89 11.32 -10.79
CA GLU A 249 56.93 10.22 -10.71
C GLU A 249 55.59 10.77 -10.18
N THR A 250 54.66 11.00 -11.10
CA THR A 250 53.31 11.48 -10.78
C THR A 250 52.44 10.27 -10.48
N ALA A 251 51.93 10.23 -9.25
CA ALA A 251 51.01 9.22 -8.77
C ALA A 251 49.84 8.99 -9.77
N PRO A 252 49.37 7.75 -9.94
CA PRO A 252 48.39 7.42 -10.97
C PRO A 252 47.09 8.19 -10.76
N ALA A 253 46.75 9.03 -11.74
CA ALA A 253 45.49 9.76 -11.79
C ALA A 253 44.31 8.78 -11.68
N GLN A 254 43.40 9.06 -10.75
CA GLN A 254 42.22 8.23 -10.49
C GLN A 254 41.36 8.06 -11.76
N PRO A 255 40.80 6.86 -11.99
CA PRO A 255 40.02 6.55 -13.18
C PRO A 255 38.69 7.32 -13.14
N SER A 256 38.52 8.27 -14.05
CA SER A 256 37.31 9.10 -14.17
C SER A 256 36.06 8.23 -14.38
N SER A 257 34.88 8.61 -13.92
CA SER A 257 33.65 7.82 -14.17
C SER A 257 33.24 7.77 -15.66
N ARG A 258 33.85 8.61 -16.50
CA ARG A 258 33.58 8.73 -17.93
C ARG A 258 34.50 7.79 -18.71
N TRP A 259 33.89 6.96 -19.57
CA TRP A 259 34.62 6.16 -20.53
C TRP A 259 35.08 7.05 -21.69
N ARG A 260 36.38 7.07 -21.97
CA ARG A 260 36.96 7.73 -23.14
C ARG A 260 36.50 7.02 -24.42
N PRO A 261 36.34 7.73 -25.55
CA PRO A 261 35.97 7.11 -26.83
C PRO A 261 36.86 5.93 -27.23
N THR A 262 38.17 6.01 -26.95
CA THR A 262 39.14 4.94 -27.22
C THR A 262 38.88 3.68 -26.38
N GLU A 263 38.58 3.83 -25.09
CA GLU A 263 38.20 2.71 -24.22
C GLU A 263 36.89 2.08 -24.69
N ILE A 264 35.91 2.89 -25.09
CA ILE A 264 34.62 2.40 -25.63
C ILE A 264 34.84 1.57 -26.89
N ARG A 265 35.71 2.04 -27.80
CA ARG A 265 36.08 1.32 -29.02
C ARG A 265 36.71 -0.02 -28.67
N ARG A 266 37.69 -0.01 -27.76
CA ARG A 266 38.36 -1.23 -27.30
C ARG A 266 37.41 -2.24 -26.64
N ILE A 267 36.44 -1.78 -25.85
CA ILE A 267 35.41 -2.67 -25.29
C ILE A 267 34.54 -3.28 -26.39
N ARG A 268 34.19 -2.52 -27.43
CA ARG A 268 33.45 -3.06 -28.59
C ARG A 268 34.27 -4.13 -29.30
N ASP A 269 35.57 -3.94 -29.47
CA ASP A 269 36.46 -4.92 -30.09
C ASP A 269 36.54 -6.22 -29.24
N ILE A 270 36.68 -6.10 -27.92
CA ILE A 270 36.66 -7.24 -26.99
C ILE A 270 35.30 -7.97 -27.03
N VAL A 271 34.20 -7.22 -27.10
CA VAL A 271 32.85 -7.79 -27.26
C VAL A 271 32.75 -8.54 -28.59
N ALA A 272 33.18 -7.96 -29.70
CA ALA A 272 33.13 -8.60 -31.02
C ALA A 272 33.98 -9.87 -31.07
N LEU A 273 35.16 -9.86 -30.43
CA LEU A 273 36.09 -10.99 -30.41
C LEU A 273 35.63 -12.15 -29.50
N HIS A 274 35.06 -11.82 -28.32
CA HIS A 274 34.81 -12.83 -27.27
C HIS A 274 33.33 -13.15 -27.03
N TYR A 275 32.39 -12.37 -27.58
CA TYR A 275 30.98 -12.59 -27.31
C TYR A 275 30.46 -13.80 -28.09
N ARG A 276 29.92 -14.76 -27.34
CA ARG A 276 29.01 -15.79 -27.86
C ARG A 276 27.70 -15.75 -27.05
N PRO A 277 26.54 -16.04 -27.66
CA PRO A 277 25.27 -16.14 -26.94
C PRO A 277 25.43 -17.02 -25.68
N GLY A 278 24.94 -16.52 -24.54
CA GLY A 278 25.08 -17.20 -23.22
C GLY A 278 26.42 -16.99 -22.49
N ARG A 279 27.46 -16.44 -23.13
CA ARG A 279 28.80 -16.24 -22.51
C ARG A 279 29.13 -14.80 -22.12
N GLY A 280 28.13 -14.01 -21.72
CA GLY A 280 28.34 -12.61 -21.34
C GLY A 280 29.33 -12.41 -20.18
N ARG A 281 29.50 -13.41 -19.31
CA ARG A 281 30.45 -13.35 -18.18
C ARG A 281 31.91 -13.33 -18.63
N HIS A 282 32.27 -14.12 -19.64
CA HIS A 282 33.63 -14.12 -20.20
C HIS A 282 34.02 -12.79 -20.82
N VAL A 283 33.08 -12.10 -21.48
CA VAL A 283 33.33 -10.78 -22.05
C VAL A 283 33.59 -9.76 -20.94
N VAL A 284 32.82 -9.79 -19.86
CA VAL A 284 33.06 -8.94 -18.68
C VAL A 284 34.43 -9.22 -18.07
N ASP A 285 34.83 -10.49 -17.95
CA ASP A 285 36.13 -10.88 -17.39
C ASP A 285 37.31 -10.50 -18.30
N ALA A 286 37.12 -10.51 -19.63
CA ALA A 286 38.12 -10.03 -20.58
C ALA A 286 38.28 -8.51 -20.47
N VAL A 287 37.17 -7.76 -20.45
CA VAL A 287 37.20 -6.30 -20.32
C VAL A 287 37.75 -5.86 -18.96
N ALA A 288 37.40 -6.55 -17.88
CA ALA A 288 37.91 -6.21 -16.54
C ALA A 288 39.42 -6.48 -16.39
N ARG A 289 39.98 -7.40 -17.19
CA ARG A 289 41.43 -7.62 -17.26
C ARG A 289 42.14 -6.54 -18.06
N GLU A 290 41.52 -6.06 -19.14
CA GLU A 290 42.08 -4.99 -19.98
C GLU A 290 42.04 -3.61 -19.29
N PHE A 291 41.03 -3.38 -18.46
CA PHE A 291 40.83 -2.12 -17.73
C PHE A 291 40.87 -2.35 -16.21
N PRO A 292 42.04 -2.71 -15.64
CA PRO A 292 42.17 -3.07 -14.22
C PRO A 292 41.96 -1.86 -13.29
N ASP A 293 42.17 -0.65 -13.81
CA ASP A 293 41.87 0.62 -13.15
C ASP A 293 40.35 0.87 -13.05
N ARG A 294 39.54 0.25 -13.91
CA ARG A 294 38.09 0.46 -13.92
C ARG A 294 37.39 -0.48 -12.93
N PRO A 295 36.55 0.04 -12.01
CA PRO A 295 35.72 -0.78 -11.15
C PRO A 295 34.88 -1.78 -11.96
N ARG A 296 34.92 -3.05 -11.55
CA ARG A 296 34.23 -4.16 -12.24
C ARG A 296 32.73 -3.89 -12.48
N ALA A 297 32.07 -3.14 -11.60
CA ALA A 297 30.68 -2.73 -11.78
C ALA A 297 30.47 -1.84 -13.01
N LEU A 298 31.38 -0.88 -13.27
CA LEU A 298 31.32 -0.02 -14.47
C LEU A 298 31.61 -0.81 -15.74
N VAL A 299 32.54 -1.77 -15.68
CA VAL A 299 32.82 -2.70 -16.77
C VAL A 299 31.59 -3.52 -17.12
N VAL A 300 30.94 -4.14 -16.12
CA VAL A 300 29.70 -4.93 -16.31
C VAL A 300 28.62 -4.09 -16.98
N ASP A 301 28.39 -2.88 -16.48
CA ASP A 301 27.32 -2.03 -16.97
C ASP A 301 27.58 -1.55 -18.40
N ARG A 302 28.83 -1.18 -18.72
CA ARG A 302 29.23 -0.77 -20.06
C ARG A 302 29.15 -1.92 -21.07
N VAL A 303 29.64 -3.10 -20.71
CA VAL A 303 29.56 -4.31 -21.54
C VAL A 303 28.11 -4.70 -21.82
N ARG A 304 27.22 -4.61 -20.81
CA ARG A 304 25.78 -4.88 -21.01
C ARG A 304 25.15 -3.94 -22.02
N ARG A 305 25.45 -2.63 -21.97
CA ARG A 305 24.92 -1.65 -22.94
C ARG A 305 25.39 -1.95 -24.35
N ILE A 306 26.69 -2.25 -24.53
CA ILE A 306 27.25 -2.62 -25.84
C ILE A 306 26.64 -3.92 -26.36
N LEU A 307 26.45 -4.93 -25.52
CA LEU A 307 25.82 -6.19 -25.92
C LEU A 307 24.34 -6.04 -26.30
N ARG A 308 23.58 -5.14 -25.65
CA ARG A 308 22.21 -4.83 -26.05
C ARG A 308 22.17 -4.19 -27.44
N ALA A 309 23.04 -3.20 -27.68
CA ALA A 309 23.16 -2.55 -28.98
C ALA A 309 23.58 -3.55 -30.08
N HIS A 310 24.55 -4.42 -29.79
CA HIS A 310 24.97 -5.46 -30.72
C HIS A 310 23.84 -6.44 -31.06
N ARG A 311 23.06 -6.88 -30.08
CA ARG A 311 21.90 -7.76 -30.33
C ARG A 311 20.80 -7.09 -31.15
N ALA A 312 20.55 -5.81 -30.90
CA ALA A 312 19.60 -5.04 -31.69
C ALA A 312 20.03 -4.94 -33.16
N ALA A 313 21.32 -4.69 -33.41
CA ALA A 313 21.88 -4.67 -34.76
C ALA A 313 21.86 -6.06 -35.45
N SER A 314 22.18 -7.13 -34.72
CA SER A 314 22.20 -8.50 -35.28
C SER A 314 20.80 -9.11 -35.49
N GLY A 315 19.78 -8.60 -34.81
CA GLY A 315 18.39 -9.05 -34.96
C GLY A 315 17.66 -8.45 -36.16
N SER A 316 18.29 -7.52 -36.89
CA SER A 316 17.68 -6.76 -37.98
C SER A 316 17.97 -7.30 -39.39
N THR A 317 18.80 -8.34 -39.54
CA THR A 317 19.35 -8.78 -40.85
C THR A 317 18.79 -10.13 -41.35
N THR A 318 17.51 -10.42 -41.11
CA THR A 318 16.83 -11.57 -41.76
C THR A 318 15.54 -11.15 -42.46
N ALA A 319 15.69 -10.30 -43.47
CA ALA A 319 14.85 -10.26 -44.67
C ALA A 319 15.61 -9.48 -45.74
N GLU A 320 15.54 -9.96 -46.98
CA GLU A 320 16.03 -9.33 -48.22
C GLU A 320 17.53 -9.44 -48.54
N SER A 321 17.85 -10.49 -49.30
CA SER A 321 18.93 -10.46 -50.28
C SER A 321 18.51 -11.30 -51.49
N THR A 322 18.04 -10.65 -52.54
CA THR A 322 18.21 -11.10 -53.94
C THR A 322 17.90 -9.93 -54.86
N THR A 323 18.96 -9.34 -55.41
CA THR A 323 19.21 -8.96 -56.83
C THR A 323 20.11 -7.72 -56.86
N ALA A 324 21.31 -7.93 -57.40
CA ALA A 324 22.28 -6.89 -57.68
C ALA A 324 22.07 -6.35 -59.10
N GLU A 325 22.18 -5.04 -59.29
CA GLU A 325 22.67 -4.47 -60.55
C GLU A 325 23.28 -3.07 -60.33
N THR A 326 24.20 -2.75 -61.23
CA THR A 326 25.34 -1.84 -61.09
C THR A 326 25.11 -0.53 -61.83
N THR A 327 25.33 0.66 -61.23
CA THR A 327 25.87 1.89 -61.90
C THR A 327 26.15 3.05 -60.90
N PRO A 328 27.03 4.02 -61.22
CA PRO A 328 27.84 4.83 -60.28
C PRO A 328 27.30 6.28 -60.05
N PRO A 329 27.98 7.15 -59.26
CA PRO A 329 27.34 8.09 -58.33
C PRO A 329 27.13 9.51 -58.87
N THR A 330 26.16 10.23 -58.31
CA THR A 330 26.06 11.69 -58.43
C THR A 330 25.54 12.31 -57.13
N GLU A 331 26.36 13.24 -56.61
CA GLU A 331 26.11 14.41 -55.77
C GLU A 331 25.15 14.37 -54.56
N ALA A 332 25.79 14.45 -53.39
CA ALA A 332 25.56 15.42 -52.31
C ALA A 332 24.16 16.04 -52.14
N ALA A 333 23.48 15.60 -51.08
CA ALA A 333 22.54 16.43 -50.32
C ALA A 333 22.80 16.23 -48.82
N GLU A 334 22.87 17.34 -48.10
CA GLU A 334 23.25 17.49 -46.71
C GLU A 334 22.28 16.78 -45.74
N GLU A 335 22.83 15.96 -44.83
CA GLU A 335 22.09 15.44 -43.66
C GLU A 335 22.08 16.48 -42.53
N PRO A 336 20.94 16.73 -41.87
CA PRO A 336 20.89 17.56 -40.69
C PRO A 336 21.36 16.79 -39.46
N GLY A 337 22.52 17.18 -38.94
CA GLY A 337 22.85 17.25 -37.50
C GLY A 337 22.46 16.06 -36.60
N ALA A 338 23.28 15.01 -36.61
CA ALA A 338 23.29 13.98 -35.57
C ALA A 338 23.81 14.55 -34.24
N GLY A 339 22.92 15.16 -33.46
CA GLY A 339 23.24 15.79 -32.18
C GLY A 339 22.08 15.84 -31.18
N ALA A 340 21.14 14.89 -31.22
CA ALA A 340 20.09 14.80 -30.21
C ALA A 340 20.64 14.11 -28.94
N GLU A 341 21.02 14.91 -27.95
CA GLU A 341 21.34 14.43 -26.61
C GLU A 341 20.14 13.65 -26.06
N CYS A 342 20.32 12.34 -25.84
CA CYS A 342 19.30 11.50 -25.25
C CYS A 342 19.05 11.95 -23.79
N LEU A 343 17.92 12.60 -23.55
CA LEU A 343 17.42 12.92 -22.20
C LEU A 343 17.41 11.63 -21.34
N GLY A 344 17.94 11.72 -20.12
CA GLY A 344 18.14 10.58 -19.20
C GLY A 344 16.84 9.87 -18.78
N ASP A 345 16.91 8.70 -18.14
CA ASP A 345 15.75 7.83 -17.81
C ASP A 345 14.64 8.46 -16.93
N ASP A 346 14.84 9.68 -16.43
CA ASP A 346 13.85 10.42 -15.66
C ASP A 346 12.80 11.03 -16.60
N TRP A 347 11.52 10.75 -16.33
CA TRP A 347 10.37 11.32 -17.02
C TRP A 347 9.65 12.26 -16.06
N ASP A 348 9.50 13.53 -16.45
CA ASP A 348 8.66 14.45 -15.70
C ASP A 348 7.16 14.30 -16.06
N ASP A 349 6.28 14.85 -15.22
CA ASP A 349 4.83 14.74 -15.41
C ASP A 349 4.35 15.44 -16.71
N ALA A 350 5.07 16.45 -17.20
CA ALA A 350 4.75 17.15 -18.44
C ALA A 350 5.12 16.31 -19.67
N GLU A 351 6.25 15.61 -19.66
CA GLU A 351 6.65 14.63 -20.67
C GLU A 351 5.72 13.43 -20.71
N VAL A 352 5.30 12.91 -19.54
CA VAL A 352 4.32 11.83 -19.46
C VAL A 352 2.97 12.29 -20.04
N THR A 353 2.55 13.52 -19.72
CA THR A 353 1.32 14.11 -20.28
C THR A 353 1.43 14.26 -21.80
N ARG A 354 2.55 14.77 -22.32
CA ARG A 354 2.78 14.87 -23.77
C ARG A 354 2.80 13.51 -24.45
N LEU A 355 3.39 12.49 -23.82
CA LEU A 355 3.35 11.10 -24.30
C LEU A 355 1.92 10.57 -24.40
N HIS A 356 1.11 10.77 -23.37
CA HIS A 356 -0.29 10.33 -23.40
C HIS A 356 -1.11 11.05 -24.48
N ASN A 357 -0.94 12.37 -24.63
CA ASN A 357 -1.62 13.16 -25.66
C ASN A 357 -1.22 12.72 -27.08
N LEU A 358 0.08 12.50 -27.32
CA LEU A 358 0.59 12.02 -28.60
C LEU A 358 0.13 10.61 -28.93
N VAL A 359 -0.08 9.76 -27.92
CA VAL A 359 -0.62 8.41 -28.15
C VAL A 359 -2.13 8.45 -28.37
N ALA A 360 -2.85 9.32 -27.67
CA ALA A 360 -4.29 9.50 -27.84
C ALA A 360 -4.66 9.96 -29.25
N SER A 361 -3.80 10.72 -29.93
CA SER A 361 -4.04 11.15 -31.31
C SER A 361 -3.97 10.02 -32.35
N TYR A 362 -3.60 8.79 -31.97
CA TYR A 362 -3.58 7.60 -32.84
C TYR A 362 -4.88 6.77 -32.73
N GLU A 363 -6.01 7.36 -32.35
CA GLU A 363 -7.25 6.63 -32.13
C GLU A 363 -7.67 5.85 -33.40
N GLY A 364 -7.77 4.52 -33.27
CA GLY A 364 -8.12 3.60 -34.36
C GLY A 364 -6.96 3.19 -35.29
N VAL A 365 -5.74 3.69 -35.09
CA VAL A 365 -4.57 3.42 -35.95
C VAL A 365 -3.42 2.83 -35.13
N PRO A 366 -2.60 1.91 -35.67
CA PRO A 366 -1.40 1.45 -34.98
C PRO A 366 -0.47 2.62 -34.61
N ILE A 367 -0.05 2.69 -33.34
CA ILE A 367 0.82 3.76 -32.84
C ILE A 367 2.22 3.62 -33.47
N ASP A 368 2.65 4.64 -34.21
CA ASP A 368 4.03 4.75 -34.66
C ASP A 368 4.91 5.37 -33.56
N TRP A 369 5.54 4.49 -32.78
CA TRP A 369 6.42 4.89 -31.68
C TRP A 369 7.65 5.70 -32.13
N ARG A 370 8.05 5.64 -33.42
CA ARG A 370 9.13 6.49 -33.93
C ARG A 370 8.70 7.95 -34.00
N VAL A 371 7.49 8.19 -34.51
CA VAL A 371 6.92 9.55 -34.58
C VAL A 371 6.70 10.11 -33.18
N VAL A 372 6.15 9.30 -32.26
CA VAL A 372 5.98 9.71 -30.86
C VAL A 372 7.34 10.01 -30.20
N GLY A 373 8.35 9.19 -30.44
CA GLY A 373 9.71 9.42 -29.94
C GLY A 373 10.33 10.71 -30.47
N MET A 374 10.24 10.95 -31.78
CA MET A 374 10.72 12.19 -32.41
C MET A 374 10.02 13.42 -31.83
N ALA A 375 8.70 13.37 -31.66
CA ALA A 375 7.92 14.48 -31.10
C ALA A 375 8.29 14.80 -29.63
N LEU A 376 8.75 13.81 -28.87
CA LEU A 376 9.17 13.98 -27.47
C LEU A 376 10.67 14.22 -27.29
N GLY A 377 11.49 14.12 -28.35
CA GLY A 377 12.95 14.08 -28.20
C GLY A 377 13.44 12.87 -27.41
N ARG A 378 12.71 11.74 -27.49
CA ARG A 378 12.98 10.51 -26.74
C ARG A 378 13.09 9.31 -27.70
N GLY A 379 13.84 8.29 -27.31
CA GLY A 379 13.87 7.04 -28.10
C GLY A 379 12.49 6.39 -28.20
N ALA A 380 12.14 5.85 -29.37
CA ALA A 380 10.87 5.15 -29.59
C ALA A 380 10.62 4.04 -28.56
N ASP A 381 11.68 3.28 -28.22
CA ASP A 381 11.62 2.24 -27.19
C ASP A 381 11.45 2.80 -25.78
N ALA A 382 11.98 3.99 -25.48
CA ALA A 382 11.77 4.65 -24.20
C ALA A 382 10.32 5.12 -24.05
N CYS A 383 9.75 5.70 -25.11
CA CYS A 383 8.33 6.09 -25.15
C CYS A 383 7.42 4.86 -25.01
N ARG A 384 7.70 3.81 -25.79
CA ARG A 384 6.97 2.54 -25.71
C ARG A 384 7.12 1.91 -24.33
N ALA A 385 8.32 1.84 -23.76
CA ALA A 385 8.56 1.27 -22.45
C ALA A 385 7.86 2.09 -21.36
N LYS A 386 7.95 3.41 -21.38
CA LYS A 386 7.24 4.26 -20.41
C LYS A 386 5.73 4.06 -20.49
N TYR A 387 5.18 3.98 -21.71
CA TYR A 387 3.76 3.73 -21.93
C TYR A 387 3.34 2.29 -21.57
N SER A 388 4.21 1.29 -21.81
CA SER A 388 3.92 -0.14 -21.62
C SER A 388 4.23 -0.68 -20.22
N VAL A 389 5.10 -0.02 -19.45
CA VAL A 389 5.47 -0.39 -18.08
C VAL A 389 4.41 0.08 -17.06
N GLY A 390 3.53 1.01 -17.46
CA GLY A 390 2.24 1.14 -16.79
C GLY A 390 1.30 0.02 -17.25
N PRO A 391 0.53 -0.66 -16.37
CA PRO A 391 -0.75 -1.17 -16.84
C PRO A 391 -1.44 0.05 -17.47
N GLY A 392 -1.83 -0.02 -18.75
CA GLY A 392 -2.47 1.11 -19.43
C GLY A 392 -3.44 1.77 -18.45
N PRO A 393 -3.31 3.10 -18.23
CA PRO A 393 -3.74 3.73 -16.98
C PRO A 393 -5.13 3.23 -16.66
N ASP A 394 -5.28 2.62 -15.47
CA ASP A 394 -6.59 2.11 -15.09
C ASP A 394 -7.60 3.26 -15.27
N ARG A 395 -8.83 2.94 -15.67
CA ARG A 395 -9.79 4.01 -15.98
C ARG A 395 -9.94 5.00 -14.82
N ALA A 396 -9.74 4.53 -13.57
CA ALA A 396 -9.69 5.38 -12.39
C ALA A 396 -8.55 6.41 -12.39
N SER A 397 -7.38 6.07 -12.92
CA SER A 397 -6.21 6.93 -13.06
C SER A 397 -6.43 7.95 -14.17
N LEU A 398 -7.02 7.56 -15.31
CA LEU A 398 -7.41 8.50 -16.37
C LEU A 398 -8.42 9.53 -15.85
N VAL A 399 -9.47 9.07 -15.16
CA VAL A 399 -10.45 9.95 -14.51
C VAL A 399 -9.76 10.88 -13.49
N SER A 400 -8.92 10.33 -12.61
CA SER A 400 -8.25 11.14 -11.57
C SER A 400 -7.25 12.13 -12.15
N TRP A 401 -6.63 11.80 -13.29
CA TRP A 401 -5.71 12.67 -14.01
C TRP A 401 -6.46 13.82 -14.69
N GLU A 402 -7.56 13.55 -15.39
CA GLU A 402 -8.33 14.59 -16.08
C GLU A 402 -9.02 15.54 -15.09
N VAL A 403 -9.57 14.99 -14.00
CA VAL A 403 -10.12 15.80 -12.90
C VAL A 403 -9.04 16.68 -12.26
N ARG A 404 -7.83 16.15 -12.06
CA ARG A 404 -6.70 16.94 -11.56
C ARG A 404 -6.35 18.08 -12.52
N ARG A 405 -6.25 17.77 -13.82
CA ARG A 405 -5.92 18.75 -14.87
C ARG A 405 -6.91 19.92 -14.86
N GLN A 406 -8.21 19.64 -14.87
CA GLN A 406 -9.24 20.68 -14.84
C GLN A 406 -9.17 21.51 -13.55
N HIS A 407 -9.02 20.86 -12.39
CA HIS A 407 -8.86 21.55 -11.10
C HIS A 407 -7.62 22.46 -11.07
N GLU A 408 -6.47 21.99 -11.53
CA GLU A 408 -5.21 22.76 -11.54
C GLU A 408 -5.26 23.95 -12.50
N LEU A 409 -6.04 23.84 -13.59
CA LEU A 409 -6.32 24.96 -14.49
C LEU A 409 -7.39 25.93 -13.94
N GLY A 410 -7.93 25.68 -12.74
CA GLY A 410 -9.01 26.48 -12.17
C GLY A 410 -10.34 26.36 -12.93
N LEU A 411 -10.48 25.33 -13.76
CA LEU A 411 -11.71 25.01 -14.47
C LEU A 411 -12.67 24.29 -13.50
N GLY A 412 -13.96 24.57 -13.63
CA GLY A 412 -14.97 23.69 -13.03
C GLY A 412 -14.83 22.28 -13.60
N ILE A 413 -15.05 21.25 -12.77
CA ILE A 413 -14.92 19.86 -13.22
C ILE A 413 -16.09 19.50 -14.14
N ASP A 414 -15.80 19.35 -15.41
CA ASP A 414 -16.72 18.83 -16.42
C ASP A 414 -16.61 17.30 -16.47
N TRP A 415 -17.54 16.64 -15.76
CA TRP A 415 -17.60 15.18 -15.69
C TRP A 415 -17.97 14.51 -17.02
N VAL A 416 -18.54 15.24 -17.99
CA VAL A 416 -18.82 14.72 -19.33
C VAL A 416 -17.50 14.57 -20.08
N GLN A 417 -16.67 15.62 -20.11
CA GLN A 417 -15.34 15.57 -20.71
C GLN A 417 -14.42 14.54 -20.04
N VAL A 418 -14.50 14.41 -18.70
CA VAL A 418 -13.79 13.36 -17.97
C VAL A 418 -14.25 11.96 -18.42
N GLY A 419 -15.55 11.79 -18.65
CA GLY A 419 -16.15 10.56 -19.18
C GLY A 419 -15.69 10.20 -20.57
N GLU A 420 -15.69 11.16 -21.49
CA GLU A 420 -15.19 11.01 -22.86
C GLU A 420 -13.71 10.59 -22.85
N THR A 421 -12.88 11.26 -22.04
CA THR A 421 -11.45 10.97 -21.91
C THR A 421 -11.18 9.57 -21.33
N ALA A 422 -12.00 9.11 -20.39
CA ALA A 422 -11.81 7.82 -19.71
C ALA A 422 -12.58 6.65 -20.34
N GLY A 423 -13.47 6.91 -21.30
CA GLY A 423 -14.42 5.92 -21.83
C GLY A 423 -15.38 5.39 -20.77
N LEU A 424 -15.91 6.28 -19.92
CA LEU A 424 -16.86 6.00 -18.84
C LEU A 424 -18.03 6.99 -18.91
N ASP A 425 -19.19 6.59 -18.40
CA ASP A 425 -20.27 7.54 -18.15
C ASP A 425 -19.95 8.43 -16.94
N MET A 426 -20.71 9.52 -16.78
CA MET A 426 -20.53 10.47 -15.67
C MET A 426 -20.52 9.76 -14.30
N LEU A 427 -21.46 8.85 -14.09
CA LEU A 427 -21.57 8.13 -12.81
C LEU A 427 -20.36 7.23 -12.57
N GLY A 428 -19.93 6.47 -13.58
CA GLY A 428 -18.73 5.65 -13.51
C GLY A 428 -17.49 6.47 -13.18
N CYS A 429 -17.31 7.64 -13.79
CA CYS A 429 -16.24 8.57 -13.45
C CYS A 429 -16.28 9.00 -11.99
N LEU A 430 -17.46 9.43 -11.52
CA LEU A 430 -17.67 9.83 -10.13
C LEU A 430 -17.35 8.68 -9.15
N GLU A 431 -17.68 7.44 -9.47
CA GLU A 431 -17.41 6.29 -8.59
C GLU A 431 -15.92 5.91 -8.53
N VAL A 432 -15.18 6.05 -9.62
CA VAL A 432 -13.77 5.63 -9.70
C VAL A 432 -12.76 6.73 -9.40
N CYS A 433 -13.16 8.01 -9.47
CA CYS A 433 -12.25 9.13 -9.23
C CYS A 433 -11.69 9.10 -7.80
N ARG A 434 -10.35 9.11 -7.70
CA ARG A 434 -9.60 9.11 -6.43
C ARG A 434 -8.98 10.47 -6.11
N PHE A 435 -9.16 11.46 -6.98
CA PHE A 435 -8.68 12.81 -6.74
C PHE A 435 -9.54 13.49 -5.67
N GLY A 436 -8.90 13.94 -4.58
CA GLY A 436 -9.58 14.57 -3.44
C GLY A 436 -9.07 15.96 -3.07
N ARG A 437 -8.05 16.47 -3.78
CA ARG A 437 -7.47 17.79 -3.47
C ARG A 437 -8.47 18.89 -3.85
N GLY A 438 -8.64 19.88 -2.98
CA GLY A 438 -9.52 21.02 -3.21
C GLY A 438 -10.99 20.80 -2.87
N LYS A 439 -11.37 19.60 -2.39
CA LYS A 439 -12.73 19.37 -1.89
C LYS A 439 -13.01 20.23 -0.66
N ALA A 440 -14.18 20.84 -0.63
CA ALA A 440 -14.62 21.63 0.50
C ALA A 440 -14.92 20.72 1.70
N ARG A 441 -14.63 21.21 2.90
CA ARG A 441 -15.18 20.61 4.12
C ARG A 441 -16.56 21.18 4.36
N TRP A 442 -17.53 20.31 4.56
CA TRP A 442 -18.82 20.74 5.06
C TRP A 442 -18.71 20.86 6.58
N THR A 443 -18.74 22.09 7.06
CA THR A 443 -19.10 22.36 8.45
C THR A 443 -20.61 22.54 8.49
N PRO A 444 -21.31 21.95 9.47
CA PRO A 444 -22.68 22.36 9.79
C PRO A 444 -22.60 23.83 10.22
N ALA A 445 -22.66 24.73 9.24
CA ALA A 445 -22.47 26.15 9.46
C ALA A 445 -23.63 26.72 10.27
N THR A 446 -23.38 27.82 10.97
CA THR A 446 -24.40 28.67 11.59
C THR A 446 -25.45 29.14 10.59
N ASP A 447 -25.11 29.22 9.29
CA ASP A 447 -26.08 29.42 8.22
C ASP A 447 -26.77 28.10 7.85
N ALA A 448 -27.87 27.82 8.57
CA ALA A 448 -28.73 26.68 8.34
C ALA A 448 -29.31 26.62 6.91
N ARG A 449 -29.26 27.70 6.12
CA ARG A 449 -29.79 27.72 4.75
C ARG A 449 -28.83 27.04 3.77
N SER A 450 -27.56 27.46 3.73
CA SER A 450 -26.55 26.86 2.86
C SER A 450 -26.33 25.36 3.14
N SER A 451 -26.34 24.99 4.42
CA SER A 451 -26.24 23.59 4.83
C SER A 451 -27.43 22.74 4.35
N ARG A 452 -28.66 23.27 4.45
CA ARG A 452 -29.87 22.60 3.94
C ARG A 452 -29.87 22.49 2.42
N GLU A 453 -29.40 23.50 1.72
CA GLU A 453 -29.33 23.48 0.26
C GLU A 453 -28.32 22.43 -0.25
N MET A 454 -27.14 22.33 0.38
CA MET A 454 -26.19 21.26 0.07
C MET A 454 -26.77 19.87 0.38
N ALA A 455 -27.44 19.70 1.51
CA ALA A 455 -28.08 18.43 1.86
C ALA A 455 -29.20 18.05 0.86
N ALA A 456 -29.99 19.02 0.40
CA ALA A 456 -31.03 18.81 -0.61
C ALA A 456 -30.44 18.41 -1.98
N ARG A 457 -29.38 19.09 -2.42
CA ARG A 457 -28.64 18.72 -3.66
C ARG A 457 -28.07 17.32 -3.58
N MET A 458 -27.46 16.96 -2.45
CA MET A 458 -26.95 15.62 -2.20
C MET A 458 -28.08 14.57 -2.22
N ALA A 459 -29.21 14.86 -1.57
CA ALA A 459 -30.36 13.95 -1.54
C ALA A 459 -30.95 13.73 -2.95
N ALA A 460 -31.04 14.78 -3.77
CA ALA A 460 -31.49 14.68 -5.16
C ALA A 460 -30.57 13.79 -5.99
N PHE A 461 -29.24 14.01 -5.93
CA PHE A 461 -28.25 13.17 -6.62
C PHE A 461 -28.32 11.70 -6.17
N VAL A 462 -28.51 11.45 -4.87
CA VAL A 462 -28.66 10.09 -4.33
C VAL A 462 -29.94 9.43 -4.82
N ALA A 463 -31.06 10.15 -4.84
CA ALA A 463 -32.34 9.61 -5.30
C ALA A 463 -32.31 9.28 -6.80
N GLU A 464 -31.63 10.09 -7.60
CA GLU A 464 -31.50 9.90 -9.05
C GLU A 464 -30.61 8.71 -9.41
N HIS A 465 -29.41 8.62 -8.82
CA HIS A 465 -28.40 7.64 -9.24
C HIS A 465 -28.31 6.39 -8.36
N TYR A 466 -28.87 6.43 -7.15
CA TYR A 466 -28.85 5.32 -6.20
C TYR A 466 -30.25 5.06 -5.60
N PRO A 467 -31.26 4.77 -6.43
CA PRO A 467 -32.62 4.53 -5.94
C PRO A 467 -32.66 3.30 -5.01
N PRO A 468 -33.51 3.30 -3.97
CA PRO A 468 -33.69 2.14 -3.10
C PRO A 468 -33.99 0.85 -3.90
N PRO A 469 -33.38 -0.30 -3.55
CA PRO A 469 -32.63 -0.58 -2.33
C PRO A 469 -31.10 -0.33 -2.43
N ALA A 470 -30.61 0.29 -3.50
CA ALA A 470 -29.18 0.49 -3.69
C ALA A 470 -28.58 1.35 -2.57
N LYS A 471 -27.43 0.93 -2.04
CA LYS A 471 -26.68 1.75 -1.08
C LYS A 471 -25.95 2.87 -1.84
N PRO A 472 -26.06 4.14 -1.43
CA PRO A 472 -25.36 5.23 -2.08
C PRO A 472 -23.84 5.03 -2.05
N ASN A 473 -23.17 5.25 -3.18
CA ASN A 473 -21.71 5.29 -3.22
C ASN A 473 -21.22 6.69 -2.84
N TYR A 474 -20.91 6.89 -1.55
CA TYR A 474 -20.52 8.21 -1.04
C TYR A 474 -19.24 8.79 -1.66
N ARG A 475 -18.41 7.98 -2.33
CA ARG A 475 -17.30 8.52 -3.14
C ARG A 475 -17.83 9.29 -4.35
N ALA A 476 -18.81 8.76 -5.07
CA ALA A 476 -19.43 9.46 -6.19
C ALA A 476 -20.16 10.72 -5.72
N VAL A 477 -20.89 10.63 -4.60
CA VAL A 477 -21.55 11.79 -3.97
C VAL A 477 -20.52 12.86 -3.61
N SER A 478 -19.40 12.46 -2.99
CA SER A 478 -18.28 13.35 -2.64
C SER A 478 -17.65 14.02 -3.87
N ASN A 479 -17.48 13.27 -4.96
CA ASN A 479 -16.93 13.79 -6.21
C ASN A 479 -17.92 14.76 -6.90
N TYR A 480 -19.22 14.46 -6.88
CA TYR A 480 -20.26 15.30 -7.47
C TYR A 480 -20.44 16.61 -6.71
N MET A 481 -20.51 16.54 -5.38
CA MET A 481 -20.67 17.70 -4.51
C MET A 481 -19.38 18.51 -4.37
N TRP A 482 -18.23 17.94 -4.75
CA TRP A 482 -16.89 18.46 -4.45
C TRP A 482 -16.66 18.72 -2.95
N VAL A 483 -17.21 17.83 -2.11
CA VAL A 483 -17.15 17.86 -0.65
C VAL A 483 -16.46 16.60 -0.14
N GLU A 484 -15.74 16.67 0.97
CA GLU A 484 -15.08 15.49 1.58
C GLU A 484 -16.06 14.33 1.81
N MET A 485 -15.57 13.09 1.69
CA MET A 485 -16.45 11.91 1.72
C MET A 485 -17.14 11.72 3.08
N ASP A 486 -16.39 11.91 4.17
CA ASP A 486 -16.92 11.79 5.54
C ASP A 486 -18.01 12.84 5.80
N ASP A 487 -17.90 14.00 5.18
CA ASP A 487 -18.87 15.08 5.26
C ASP A 487 -20.19 14.75 4.55
N CYS A 488 -20.12 14.11 3.38
CA CYS A 488 -21.31 13.60 2.70
C CYS A 488 -22.04 12.54 3.53
N ILE A 489 -21.29 11.67 4.22
CA ILE A 489 -21.86 10.67 5.12
C ILE A 489 -22.58 11.36 6.30
N ARG A 490 -21.96 12.37 6.91
CA ARG A 490 -22.57 13.15 8.00
C ARG A 490 -23.82 13.90 7.56
N MET A 491 -23.79 14.56 6.40
CA MET A 491 -24.97 15.21 5.81
C MET A 491 -26.11 14.21 5.61
N ALA A 492 -25.81 13.02 5.08
CA ALA A 492 -26.83 12.00 4.81
C ALA A 492 -27.43 11.42 6.10
N GLN A 493 -26.63 11.29 7.16
CA GLN A 493 -27.12 10.90 8.49
C GLN A 493 -28.04 11.98 9.08
N GLN A 494 -27.65 13.26 8.98
CA GLN A 494 -28.48 14.35 9.47
C GLN A 494 -29.81 14.46 8.71
N ALA A 495 -29.78 14.34 7.38
CA ALA A 495 -30.99 14.37 6.55
C ALA A 495 -31.96 13.21 6.85
N ARG A 496 -31.45 12.07 7.33
CA ARG A 496 -32.29 10.94 7.80
C ARG A 496 -32.85 11.14 9.20
N ALA A 497 -32.14 11.89 10.04
CA ALA A 497 -32.55 12.16 11.41
C ALA A 497 -33.60 13.27 11.49
N GLU A 498 -33.66 14.16 10.51
CA GLU A 498 -34.68 15.20 10.45
C GLU A 498 -36.00 14.62 9.90
N PRO A 499 -37.06 14.49 10.72
CA PRO A 499 -38.34 14.01 10.24
C PRO A 499 -38.87 14.95 9.16
N PRO A 500 -39.57 14.46 8.13
CA PRO A 500 -40.16 15.31 7.11
C PRO A 500 -41.07 16.33 7.80
N ARG A 501 -40.63 17.59 7.88
CA ARG A 501 -41.47 18.68 8.35
C ARG A 501 -42.60 18.81 7.35
N LEU A 502 -43.80 18.41 7.75
CA LEU A 502 -45.01 18.63 6.97
C LEU A 502 -45.06 20.13 6.61
N PRO A 503 -45.36 20.49 5.36
CA PRO A 503 -45.42 21.88 4.96
C PRO A 503 -46.38 22.63 5.88
N GLU A 504 -45.87 23.70 6.50
CA GLU A 504 -46.51 24.51 7.54
C GLU A 504 -47.85 25.14 7.11
N LYS A 505 -48.20 25.03 5.81
CA LYS A 505 -49.46 25.49 5.22
C LYS A 505 -50.71 24.67 5.58
N VAL A 506 -50.60 23.53 6.27
CA VAL A 506 -51.77 22.70 6.62
C VAL A 506 -52.16 22.81 8.12
N GLN A 507 -51.36 23.46 8.96
CA GLN A 507 -51.67 23.61 10.40
C GLN A 507 -52.40 24.91 10.75
N SER A 508 -52.64 25.82 9.80
CA SER A 508 -53.38 27.08 10.06
C SER A 508 -54.88 27.05 9.74
N GLU A 509 -55.44 25.95 9.21
CA GLU A 509 -56.88 25.88 8.86
C GLU A 509 -57.74 24.95 9.72
N ALA A 510 -57.16 24.15 10.62
CA ALA A 510 -57.93 23.28 11.51
C ALA A 510 -58.07 23.88 12.91
N GLY A 511 -59.02 24.82 13.08
CA GLY A 511 -59.53 25.15 14.43
C GLY A 511 -59.76 26.62 14.73
N ARG A 512 -60.74 27.26 14.07
CA ARG A 512 -61.50 28.35 14.69
C ARG A 512 -62.99 28.23 14.31
N PRO A 513 -63.91 28.25 15.30
CA PRO A 513 -65.34 28.28 15.03
C PRO A 513 -65.74 29.66 14.45
N PRO A 514 -66.83 29.74 13.66
CA PRO A 514 -67.22 30.96 12.96
C PRO A 514 -67.86 31.96 13.92
N SER A 515 -67.33 33.18 13.95
CA SER A 515 -68.05 34.36 14.48
C SER A 515 -68.62 35.17 13.30
N PRO A 516 -69.82 35.76 13.44
CA PRO A 516 -70.55 36.32 12.32
C PRO A 516 -70.07 37.71 11.92
N SER A 517 -69.88 37.87 10.61
CA SER A 517 -70.20 39.03 9.78
C SER A 517 -70.16 40.44 10.41
N SER A 518 -69.19 41.26 9.99
CA SER A 518 -69.43 42.69 9.77
C SER A 518 -68.76 43.13 8.47
N SER A 519 -69.61 43.56 7.55
CA SER A 519 -69.34 44.22 6.27
C SER A 519 -68.52 45.51 6.39
N SER A 520 -67.50 45.68 5.56
CA SER A 520 -67.08 46.98 5.02
C SER A 520 -66.20 46.80 3.77
N PRO A 521 -66.38 47.63 2.72
CA PRO A 521 -65.65 47.54 1.45
C PRO A 521 -64.24 48.18 1.54
N PRO A 522 -63.30 47.81 0.66
CA PRO A 522 -61.94 48.34 0.69
C PRO A 522 -61.86 49.77 0.10
N PRO A 523 -61.04 50.67 0.68
CA PRO A 523 -60.74 51.96 0.06
C PRO A 523 -59.71 51.85 -1.07
N PRO A 524 -59.72 52.79 -2.04
CA PRO A 524 -58.86 52.78 -3.23
C PRO A 524 -57.42 53.23 -2.95
N PRO A 525 -56.45 52.94 -3.85
CA PRO A 525 -55.06 53.27 -3.65
C PRO A 525 -54.79 54.77 -3.93
N PRO A 526 -53.94 55.45 -3.13
CA PRO A 526 -53.47 56.78 -3.50
C PRO A 526 -52.26 56.72 -4.45
N PRO A 527 -52.05 57.78 -5.26
CA PRO A 527 -51.26 57.75 -6.47
C PRO A 527 -49.77 58.09 -6.23
N SER A 528 -48.96 57.65 -7.18
CA SER A 528 -47.56 58.07 -7.36
C SER A 528 -47.48 59.48 -7.92
N SER A 529 -46.61 60.34 -7.37
CA SER A 529 -45.76 61.26 -8.15
C SER A 529 -44.95 62.24 -7.28
N LEU A 530 -43.64 62.34 -7.59
CA LEU A 530 -42.77 63.55 -7.61
C LEU A 530 -42.44 64.20 -6.25
N SER A 531 -41.29 64.83 -5.96
CA SER A 531 -39.99 65.06 -6.61
C SER A 531 -39.12 65.81 -5.54
N SER A 532 -37.82 65.91 -5.80
CA SER A 532 -36.88 66.94 -5.33
C SER A 532 -36.13 66.80 -4.00
N SER A 533 -34.81 66.58 -4.16
CA SER A 533 -33.68 67.31 -3.57
C SER A 533 -33.79 67.89 -2.15
N ALA A 534 -32.99 67.33 -1.23
CA ALA A 534 -32.10 68.10 -0.36
C ALA A 534 -31.07 67.20 0.35
N LYS A 535 -29.80 67.59 0.28
CA LYS A 535 -28.69 67.13 1.15
C LYS A 535 -29.06 67.32 2.64
N PRO A 536 -28.55 66.44 3.53
CA PRO A 536 -27.75 66.94 4.65
C PRO A 536 -26.45 66.13 4.78
N SER A 537 -25.30 66.78 4.81
CA SER A 537 -24.70 67.40 5.99
C SER A 537 -24.25 66.35 7.01
N SER A 538 -22.94 66.11 6.99
CA SER A 538 -22.18 65.28 7.90
C SER A 538 -22.21 65.86 9.32
N ALA A 539 -22.87 65.16 10.24
CA ALA A 539 -22.65 65.31 11.68
C ALA A 539 -21.66 64.23 12.17
N PRO A 540 -20.74 64.57 13.08
CA PRO A 540 -19.68 63.68 13.52
C PRO A 540 -20.22 62.58 14.47
N PRO A 541 -19.60 61.38 14.50
CA PRO A 541 -19.92 60.36 15.48
C PRO A 541 -19.52 60.80 16.90
N PRO A 542 -20.25 60.34 17.94
CA PRO A 542 -20.04 60.72 19.34
C PRO A 542 -18.68 60.24 19.88
N PRO A 543 -18.10 60.93 20.88
CA PRO A 543 -16.79 60.60 21.43
C PRO A 543 -16.80 59.24 22.14
N LYS A 544 -15.79 58.43 21.83
CA LYS A 544 -15.49 57.16 22.52
C LYS A 544 -15.26 57.41 24.02
N PRO A 545 -15.80 56.57 24.92
CA PRO A 545 -15.46 56.64 26.34
C PRO A 545 -13.99 56.30 26.57
N ALA A 546 -13.34 57.12 27.39
CA ALA A 546 -11.93 57.01 27.74
C ALA A 546 -11.63 55.67 28.43
N VAL A 547 -10.66 54.95 27.89
CA VAL A 547 -10.09 53.74 28.47
C VAL A 547 -9.17 54.14 29.63
N ALA A 548 -9.51 53.69 30.84
CA ALA A 548 -8.68 53.87 32.02
C ALA A 548 -7.34 53.12 31.87
N PRO A 549 -6.22 53.68 32.35
CA PRO A 549 -4.92 53.03 32.25
C PRO A 549 -4.86 51.76 33.12
N PRO A 550 -4.11 50.73 32.68
CA PRO A 550 -4.01 49.46 33.41
C PRO A 550 -3.32 49.64 34.77
N PRO A 551 -3.76 48.90 35.81
CA PRO A 551 -3.14 48.97 37.13
C PRO A 551 -1.70 48.42 37.10
N LYS A 552 -0.80 49.12 37.80
CA LYS A 552 0.62 48.74 37.98
C LYS A 552 0.74 47.31 38.54
N PRO A 553 1.70 46.50 38.06
CA PRO A 553 1.91 45.15 38.55
C PRO A 553 2.38 45.17 40.02
N LYS A 554 1.71 44.37 40.86
CA LYS A 554 2.10 44.14 42.26
C LYS A 554 3.48 43.45 42.33
N PRO A 555 4.33 43.80 43.31
CA PRO A 555 5.63 43.17 43.48
C PRO A 555 5.48 41.70 43.86
N ARG A 556 6.33 40.87 43.22
CA ARG A 556 6.42 39.42 43.39
C ARG A 556 6.80 39.08 44.84
N PRO A 557 6.07 38.19 45.54
CA PRO A 557 6.50 37.72 46.86
C PRO A 557 7.80 36.90 46.72
N LYS A 558 8.72 37.11 47.67
CA LYS A 558 9.99 36.37 47.77
C LYS A 558 9.72 34.86 47.92
N PRO A 559 10.59 33.99 47.37
CA PRO A 559 10.43 32.56 47.53
C PRO A 559 10.55 32.16 49.01
N ILE A 560 9.52 31.46 49.50
CA ILE A 560 9.53 30.80 50.80
C ILE A 560 10.41 29.56 50.65
N THR A 561 11.54 29.55 51.37
CA THR A 561 12.39 28.37 51.55
C THR A 561 11.62 27.36 52.39
N LEU A 562 11.18 26.25 51.78
CA LEU A 562 10.65 25.11 52.53
C LEU A 562 11.82 24.33 53.17
N PRO A 563 11.67 23.83 54.41
CA PRO A 563 12.68 22.98 55.03
C PRO A 563 12.84 21.66 54.26
N PRO A 564 14.05 21.07 54.24
CA PRO A 564 14.30 19.83 53.52
C PRO A 564 13.46 18.69 54.11
N THR A 565 12.69 18.04 53.23
CA THR A 565 11.96 16.81 53.54
C THR A 565 12.97 15.70 53.82
N PRO A 566 12.82 14.90 54.91
CA PRO A 566 13.73 13.81 55.21
C PRO A 566 13.67 12.72 54.13
N PRO A 567 14.78 12.00 53.87
CA PRO A 567 14.83 10.96 52.85
C PRO A 567 13.88 9.80 53.21
N PRO A 568 13.17 9.21 52.24
CA PRO A 568 12.29 8.09 52.50
C PRO A 568 13.10 6.86 52.94
N SER A 569 12.72 6.35 54.10
CA SER A 569 13.18 5.10 54.69
C SER A 569 13.05 3.94 53.70
N SER A 570 14.16 3.25 53.49
CA SER A 570 14.30 2.04 52.70
C SER A 570 13.52 0.88 53.31
N ARG A 571 12.27 0.70 52.90
CA ARG A 571 11.50 -0.54 53.13
C ARG A 571 11.40 -1.31 51.80
N PRO A 572 11.85 -2.58 51.74
CA PRO A 572 11.79 -3.35 50.51
C PRO A 572 10.33 -3.71 50.20
N ALA A 573 9.80 -3.12 49.13
CA ALA A 573 8.51 -3.52 48.57
C ALA A 573 8.68 -4.87 47.88
N ALA A 574 7.94 -5.88 48.36
CA ALA A 574 7.81 -7.17 47.72
C ALA A 574 7.34 -6.98 46.27
N THR A 575 8.16 -7.42 45.33
CA THR A 575 7.89 -7.35 43.90
C THR A 575 6.81 -8.37 43.56
N LEU A 576 5.59 -7.90 43.28
CA LEU A 576 4.60 -8.70 42.57
C LEU A 576 5.04 -8.84 41.11
N PRO A 577 5.09 -10.06 40.53
CA PRO A 577 5.55 -10.25 39.17
C PRO A 577 4.53 -9.69 38.16
N THR A 578 4.98 -8.71 37.37
CA THR A 578 4.30 -8.18 36.20
C THR A 578 4.13 -9.29 35.15
N PRO A 579 2.95 -9.44 34.50
CA PRO A 579 2.78 -10.44 33.45
C PRO A 579 3.62 -10.07 32.23
N THR A 580 4.69 -10.84 32.00
CA THR A 580 5.54 -10.77 30.80
C THR A 580 4.72 -11.17 29.56
N SER A 581 4.83 -10.36 28.50
CA SER A 581 4.29 -10.70 27.17
C SER A 581 4.77 -12.10 26.71
N PRO A 582 3.98 -12.82 25.89
CA PRO A 582 4.31 -14.20 25.51
C PRO A 582 5.66 -14.25 24.78
N THR A 583 6.69 -14.68 25.50
CA THR A 583 8.07 -14.77 25.03
C THR A 583 8.16 -15.75 23.87
N ALA A 584 8.94 -15.40 22.85
CA ALA A 584 9.27 -16.30 21.74
C ALA A 584 9.87 -17.62 22.25
N LEU A 585 9.63 -18.75 21.57
CA LEU A 585 10.23 -20.04 21.95
C LEU A 585 11.75 -19.93 22.06
N THR A 586 12.32 -20.49 23.14
CA THR A 586 13.77 -20.59 23.32
C THR A 586 14.39 -21.48 22.24
N PRO A 587 15.70 -21.38 21.97
CA PRO A 587 16.38 -22.26 21.02
C PRO A 587 16.19 -23.76 21.33
N GLU A 588 16.19 -24.13 22.60
CA GLU A 588 15.98 -25.51 23.07
C GLU A 588 14.55 -25.97 22.81
N GLU A 589 13.57 -25.11 23.08
CA GLU A 589 12.17 -25.39 22.78
C GLU A 589 11.93 -25.57 21.27
N ARG A 590 12.56 -24.76 20.42
CA ARG A 590 12.49 -24.92 18.95
C ARG A 590 13.10 -26.25 18.49
N THR A 591 14.23 -26.64 19.10
CA THR A 591 14.87 -27.93 18.82
C THR A 591 13.95 -29.09 19.20
N ARG A 592 13.31 -29.03 20.37
CA ARG A 592 12.31 -30.03 20.79
C ARG A 592 11.08 -30.08 19.87
N VAL A 593 10.54 -28.93 19.44
CA VAL A 593 9.44 -28.90 18.44
C VAL A 593 9.87 -29.58 17.14
N LYS A 594 11.11 -29.31 16.70
CA LYS A 594 11.68 -29.96 15.50
C LYS A 594 11.79 -31.46 15.69
N GLU A 595 12.31 -31.95 16.81
CA GLU A 595 12.41 -33.38 17.13
C GLU A 595 11.03 -34.06 17.12
N VAL A 596 10.03 -33.48 17.77
CA VAL A 596 8.65 -33.98 17.75
C VAL A 596 8.11 -34.09 16.32
N VAL A 597 8.37 -33.09 15.47
CA VAL A 597 7.98 -33.13 14.05
C VAL A 597 8.73 -34.21 13.27
N MET A 598 10.03 -34.36 13.47
CA MET A 598 10.84 -35.37 12.78
C MET A 598 10.46 -36.79 13.19
N GLU A 599 10.19 -37.03 14.47
CA GLU A 599 9.87 -38.36 15.01
C GLU A 599 8.47 -38.84 14.62
N ASN A 600 7.53 -37.92 14.50
CA ASN A 600 6.11 -38.23 14.34
C ASN A 600 5.57 -37.95 12.93
N ALA A 601 6.32 -37.27 12.06
CA ALA A 601 5.91 -37.05 10.68
C ALA A 601 5.70 -38.40 9.96
N GLY A 602 4.46 -38.61 9.52
CA GLY A 602 4.03 -39.84 8.84
C GLY A 602 3.61 -40.99 9.76
N LYS A 603 3.77 -40.84 11.09
CA LYS A 603 3.23 -41.78 12.08
C LYS A 603 1.86 -41.36 12.61
N VAL A 604 1.62 -40.05 12.69
CA VAL A 604 0.37 -39.45 13.17
C VAL A 604 -0.15 -38.43 12.17
N THR A 605 -1.43 -38.07 12.28
CA THR A 605 -2.01 -36.98 11.48
C THR A 605 -1.36 -35.64 11.83
N TYR A 606 -1.34 -34.67 10.93
CA TYR A 606 -0.85 -33.31 11.17
C TYR A 606 -1.58 -32.64 12.34
N LEU A 607 -2.87 -32.91 12.53
CA LEU A 607 -3.64 -32.39 13.68
C LEU A 607 -3.17 -33.01 14.99
N GLU A 608 -2.93 -34.33 15.01
CA GLU A 608 -2.32 -35.02 16.15
C GLU A 608 -0.88 -34.56 16.38
N LEU A 609 -0.12 -34.27 15.33
CA LEU A 609 1.22 -33.74 15.44
C LEU A 609 1.21 -32.35 16.10
N GLN A 610 0.28 -31.47 15.72
CA GLN A 610 0.07 -30.20 16.41
C GLN A 610 -0.34 -30.39 17.87
N ARG A 611 -1.14 -31.41 18.17
CA ARG A 611 -1.55 -31.74 19.52
C ARG A 611 -0.38 -32.25 20.37
N LEU A 612 0.39 -33.24 19.89
CA LEU A 612 1.59 -33.76 20.56
C LEU A 612 2.62 -32.65 20.79
N ALA A 613 2.87 -31.82 19.79
CA ALA A 613 3.76 -30.68 19.92
C ALA A 613 3.22 -29.61 20.87
N ARG A 614 1.91 -29.53 21.15
CA ARG A 614 1.37 -28.68 22.22
C ARG A 614 1.48 -29.36 23.58
N GLU A 615 1.23 -30.67 23.64
CA GLU A 615 1.31 -31.51 24.83
C GLU A 615 2.70 -31.47 25.47
N VAL A 616 3.75 -31.54 24.65
CA VAL A 616 5.15 -31.43 25.10
C VAL A 616 5.47 -30.03 25.69
N PHE A 617 4.65 -29.02 25.43
CA PHE A 617 4.88 -27.61 25.80
C PHE A 617 3.71 -27.01 26.60
N LEU A 618 2.90 -27.85 27.25
CA LEU A 618 1.60 -27.49 27.84
C LEU A 618 1.65 -26.47 28.99
N SER A 619 2.82 -26.18 29.57
CA SER A 619 2.88 -25.42 30.82
C SER A 619 2.73 -23.90 30.69
N ASP A 620 2.85 -23.29 29.50
CA ASP A 620 3.22 -21.86 29.45
C ASP A 620 2.29 -20.93 28.62
N GLY A 621 1.10 -21.36 28.21
CA GLY A 621 0.15 -20.48 27.48
C GLY A 621 0.61 -20.05 26.08
N ARG A 622 1.70 -20.60 25.54
CA ARG A 622 2.32 -20.21 24.25
C ARG A 622 1.79 -20.99 23.03
N GLN A 623 0.52 -21.44 23.08
CA GLN A 623 -0.05 -22.39 22.12
C GLN A 623 -0.01 -21.90 20.66
N CYS A 624 -0.21 -20.61 20.42
CA CYS A 624 -0.18 -20.00 19.08
C CYS A 624 1.23 -20.05 18.45
N THR A 625 2.26 -19.80 19.27
CA THR A 625 3.65 -19.80 18.81
C THR A 625 4.09 -21.20 18.41
N VAL A 626 3.79 -22.21 19.23
CA VAL A 626 4.11 -23.63 18.93
C VAL A 626 3.48 -24.08 17.61
N GLY A 627 2.20 -23.75 17.38
CA GLY A 627 1.51 -24.11 16.14
C GLY A 627 2.19 -23.55 14.88
N ALA A 628 2.71 -22.32 14.94
CA ALA A 628 3.43 -21.71 13.83
C ALA A 628 4.76 -22.43 13.53
N TYR A 629 5.52 -22.81 14.56
CA TYR A 629 6.77 -23.56 14.40
C TYR A 629 6.55 -24.97 13.87
N VAL A 630 5.53 -25.69 14.37
CA VAL A 630 5.14 -27.01 13.85
C VAL A 630 4.79 -26.92 12.37
N SER A 631 4.00 -25.91 11.97
CA SER A 631 3.69 -25.66 10.57
C SER A 631 4.96 -25.38 9.74
N GLY A 632 5.86 -24.55 10.25
CA GLY A 632 7.13 -24.24 9.58
C GLY A 632 7.97 -25.48 9.33
N TYR A 633 8.23 -26.29 10.36
CA TYR A 633 9.01 -27.52 10.21
C TYR A 633 8.31 -28.54 9.31
N ALA A 634 7.01 -28.77 9.50
CA ALA A 634 6.24 -29.69 8.66
C ALA A 634 6.30 -29.30 7.18
N THR A 635 6.24 -28.02 6.84
CA THR A 635 6.34 -27.58 5.42
C THR A 635 7.69 -27.89 4.77
N SER A 636 8.75 -27.99 5.57
CA SER A 636 10.10 -28.30 5.09
C SER A 636 10.43 -29.79 5.10
N HIS A 637 9.67 -30.60 5.84
CA HIS A 637 9.91 -32.01 6.07
C HIS A 637 9.71 -32.87 4.81
N PRO A 638 10.58 -33.87 4.54
CA PRO A 638 10.49 -34.73 3.35
C PRO A 638 9.15 -35.47 3.22
N PHE A 639 8.60 -36.00 4.32
CA PHE A 639 7.31 -36.71 4.32
C PHE A 639 6.17 -35.85 3.74
N TYR A 640 5.97 -34.65 4.28
CA TYR A 640 4.89 -33.77 3.80
C TYR A 640 5.17 -33.32 2.36
N LYS A 641 6.43 -33.03 1.99
CA LYS A 641 6.84 -32.77 0.60
C LYS A 641 6.47 -33.89 -0.37
N ALA A 642 6.79 -35.14 -0.01
CA ALA A 642 6.46 -36.31 -0.81
C ALA A 642 4.94 -36.49 -0.92
N ARG A 643 4.21 -36.31 0.19
CA ARG A 643 2.75 -36.37 0.20
C ARG A 643 2.13 -35.35 -0.75
N ILE A 644 2.63 -34.12 -0.79
CA ILE A 644 2.19 -33.10 -1.74
C ILE A 644 2.49 -33.47 -3.18
N GLN A 645 3.70 -33.99 -3.43
CA GLN A 645 4.12 -34.41 -4.77
C GLN A 645 3.30 -35.60 -5.27
N SER A 646 2.78 -36.43 -4.37
CA SER A 646 1.89 -37.56 -4.70
C SER A 646 0.45 -37.14 -5.01
N LEU A 647 0.04 -35.91 -4.67
CA LEU A 647 -1.32 -35.44 -4.92
C LEU A 647 -1.49 -35.00 -6.38
N PRO A 648 -2.64 -35.30 -7.01
CA PRO A 648 -2.97 -34.79 -8.33
C PRO A 648 -2.94 -33.25 -8.32
N PRO A 649 -2.11 -32.59 -9.15
CA PRO A 649 -1.89 -31.13 -9.08
C PRO A 649 -3.15 -30.28 -9.30
N GLY A 650 -4.16 -30.80 -9.99
CA GLY A 650 -5.44 -30.13 -10.24
C GLY A 650 -6.40 -30.26 -9.05
N GLN A 651 -6.62 -31.47 -8.55
CA GLN A 651 -7.70 -31.76 -7.59
C GLN A 651 -7.60 -30.98 -6.26
N VAL A 652 -6.39 -30.77 -5.74
CA VAL A 652 -6.19 -30.01 -4.50
C VAL A 652 -6.52 -28.53 -4.69
N VAL A 653 -6.22 -28.00 -5.87
CA VAL A 653 -6.36 -26.58 -6.18
C VAL A 653 -7.77 -26.28 -6.63
N ASP A 654 -8.38 -27.14 -7.43
CA ASP A 654 -9.73 -26.99 -7.98
C ASP A 654 -10.79 -26.90 -6.87
N ASP A 655 -10.71 -27.74 -5.84
CA ASP A 655 -11.65 -27.71 -4.71
C ASP A 655 -11.57 -26.41 -3.91
N VAL A 656 -10.36 -25.83 -3.80
CA VAL A 656 -10.14 -24.58 -3.05
C VAL A 656 -10.47 -23.35 -3.90
N LEU A 657 -10.10 -23.36 -5.19
CA LEU A 657 -10.38 -22.25 -6.10
C LEU A 657 -11.86 -22.16 -6.50
N SER A 658 -12.56 -23.29 -6.61
CA SER A 658 -14.01 -23.33 -6.84
C SER A 658 -14.83 -22.89 -5.63
N GLY A 659 -14.20 -22.77 -4.46
CA GLY A 659 -14.87 -22.49 -3.19
C GLY A 659 -15.64 -23.67 -2.62
N ALA A 660 -15.49 -24.88 -3.19
CA ALA A 660 -16.11 -26.10 -2.68
C ALA A 660 -15.58 -26.49 -1.29
N MET A 661 -14.32 -26.15 -1.00
CA MET A 661 -13.71 -26.35 0.31
C MET A 661 -12.83 -25.16 0.71
N SER A 662 -12.77 -24.85 2.00
CA SER A 662 -11.79 -23.88 2.51
C SER A 662 -10.36 -24.47 2.49
N VAL A 663 -9.32 -23.63 2.48
CA VAL A 663 -7.92 -24.06 2.60
C VAL A 663 -7.70 -24.93 3.84
N VAL A 664 -8.34 -24.57 4.96
CA VAL A 664 -8.20 -25.28 6.25
C VAL A 664 -8.86 -26.65 6.17
N GLU A 665 -10.05 -26.72 5.58
CA GLU A 665 -10.79 -27.97 5.42
C GLU A 665 -10.10 -28.93 4.46
N LYS A 666 -9.58 -28.41 3.33
CA LYS A 666 -8.81 -29.20 2.39
C LYS A 666 -7.49 -29.68 2.99
N ALA A 667 -6.81 -28.83 3.76
CA ALA A 667 -5.62 -29.21 4.51
C ALA A 667 -5.90 -30.31 5.54
N ARG A 668 -7.06 -30.26 6.22
CA ARG A 668 -7.50 -31.32 7.14
C ARG A 668 -7.78 -32.63 6.41
N GLN A 669 -8.47 -32.58 5.26
CA GLN A 669 -8.76 -33.76 4.45
C GLN A 669 -7.48 -34.44 3.94
N LEU A 670 -6.50 -33.63 3.52
CA LEU A 670 -5.23 -34.11 2.96
C LEU A 670 -4.18 -34.43 4.03
N ASP A 671 -4.49 -34.13 5.29
CA ASP A 671 -3.58 -34.27 6.42
C ASP A 671 -2.26 -33.51 6.20
N LEU A 672 -2.39 -32.24 5.81
CA LEU A 672 -1.30 -31.33 5.48
C LEU A 672 -1.37 -30.03 6.30
N PRO A 673 -0.26 -29.30 6.45
CA PRO A 673 -0.28 -27.95 7.01
C PRO A 673 -1.11 -26.98 6.14
N PRO A 674 -2.02 -26.17 6.72
CA PRO A 674 -2.82 -25.20 5.95
C PRO A 674 -1.97 -24.19 5.15
N ALA A 675 -0.85 -23.75 5.72
CA ALA A 675 0.10 -22.86 5.06
C ALA A 675 0.63 -23.44 3.74
N LEU A 676 0.76 -24.77 3.69
CA LEU A 676 1.29 -25.47 2.55
C LEU A 676 0.24 -25.61 1.44
N VAL A 677 -1.00 -25.95 1.78
CA VAL A 677 -2.12 -25.96 0.83
C VAL A 677 -2.31 -24.56 0.24
N GLY A 678 -2.23 -23.51 1.07
CA GLY A 678 -2.26 -22.12 0.59
C GLY A 678 -1.11 -21.77 -0.35
N ALA A 679 0.09 -22.32 -0.14
CA ALA A 679 1.24 -22.13 -1.04
C ALA A 679 1.05 -22.82 -2.40
N LEU A 680 0.46 -24.02 -2.42
CA LEU A 680 0.12 -24.74 -3.66
C LEU A 680 -0.89 -23.97 -4.50
N VAL A 681 -1.97 -23.49 -3.88
CA VAL A 681 -3.00 -22.67 -4.55
C VAL A 681 -2.38 -21.40 -5.16
N LYS A 682 -1.51 -20.71 -4.41
CA LYS A 682 -0.79 -19.53 -4.92
C LYS A 682 0.13 -19.86 -6.10
N ARG A 683 0.85 -20.99 -6.03
CA ARG A 683 1.74 -21.42 -7.12
C ARG A 683 0.96 -21.77 -8.38
N HIS A 684 -0.15 -22.49 -8.24
CA HIS A 684 -1.01 -22.86 -9.36
C HIS A 684 -1.58 -21.63 -10.06
N ARG A 685 -2.11 -20.66 -9.30
CA ARG A 685 -2.59 -19.39 -9.84
C ARG A 685 -1.53 -18.63 -10.64
N ARG A 686 -0.27 -18.63 -10.18
CA ARG A 686 0.86 -18.03 -10.92
C ARG A 686 1.16 -18.78 -12.22
N LEU A 687 1.10 -20.12 -12.19
CA LEU A 687 1.32 -20.94 -13.38
C LEU A 687 0.22 -20.71 -14.42
N GLU A 688 -1.04 -20.63 -14.00
CA GLU A 688 -2.17 -20.26 -14.85
C GLU A 688 -2.00 -18.86 -15.44
N GLU A 689 -1.61 -17.87 -14.63
CA GLU A 689 -1.30 -16.52 -15.10
C GLU A 689 -0.21 -16.53 -16.18
N THR A 690 0.88 -17.30 -15.99
CA THR A 690 1.96 -17.41 -16.98
C THR A 690 1.58 -18.17 -18.25
N ALA A 691 0.75 -19.22 -18.13
CA ALA A 691 0.27 -20.01 -19.26
C ALA A 691 -0.70 -19.20 -20.13
N ASN A 692 -1.60 -18.44 -19.49
CA ASN A 692 -2.51 -17.52 -20.17
C ASN A 692 -1.75 -16.41 -20.89
N HIS A 693 -0.62 -15.95 -20.34
CA HIS A 693 0.25 -14.96 -20.98
C HIS A 693 0.94 -15.52 -22.24
N HIS A 694 1.43 -16.77 -22.20
CA HIS A 694 2.05 -17.42 -23.36
C HIS A 694 1.04 -17.76 -24.47
N HIS A 695 -0.16 -18.19 -24.11
CA HIS A 695 -1.20 -18.52 -25.10
C HIS A 695 -1.68 -17.28 -25.87
N HIS A 696 -1.65 -16.10 -25.23
CA HIS A 696 -1.97 -14.83 -25.89
C HIS A 696 -0.93 -14.40 -26.94
N HIS A 697 0.34 -14.81 -26.80
CA HIS A 697 1.40 -14.50 -27.76
C HIS A 697 1.33 -15.35 -29.03
N HIS A 698 0.92 -16.62 -28.94
CA HIS A 698 0.84 -17.50 -30.11
C HIS A 698 -0.40 -17.31 -30.99
N ARG A 699 -1.48 -16.71 -30.45
CA ARG A 699 -2.73 -16.50 -31.21
C ARG A 699 -2.75 -15.25 -32.10
N ARG A 700 -1.61 -14.56 -32.25
CA ARG A 700 -1.43 -13.33 -33.07
C ARG A 700 -0.46 -13.51 -34.24
N GLN A 701 -0.38 -14.71 -34.82
CA GLN A 701 0.15 -14.87 -36.17
C GLN A 701 -1.03 -15.17 -37.12
N PRO A 702 -1.22 -14.40 -38.22
CA PRO A 702 -2.24 -14.71 -39.20
C PRO A 702 -1.86 -16.01 -39.93
N ALA A 703 -2.82 -16.92 -40.05
CA ALA A 703 -2.72 -18.10 -40.89
C ALA A 703 -2.74 -17.64 -42.36
N GLY A 704 -1.61 -17.76 -43.05
CA GLY A 704 -1.56 -17.67 -44.51
C GLY A 704 -2.04 -18.98 -45.12
N GLU A 705 -3.11 -18.90 -45.90
CA GLU A 705 -3.59 -19.99 -46.75
C GLU A 705 -2.60 -20.21 -47.91
N GLY A 706 -2.16 -21.46 -48.08
CA GLY A 706 -1.40 -21.94 -49.23
C GLY A 706 -1.88 -23.35 -49.60
N PRO A 707 -1.91 -23.71 -50.90
CA PRO A 707 -2.71 -24.82 -51.40
C PRO A 707 -2.12 -26.19 -51.05
N ALA A 708 -3.03 -27.13 -50.80
CA ALA A 708 -2.73 -28.50 -50.43
C ALA A 708 -2.20 -29.33 -51.61
N ALA A 709 -1.10 -30.04 -51.38
CA ALA A 709 -0.68 -31.21 -52.15
C ALA A 709 -0.78 -32.47 -51.26
N PRO A 710 -1.13 -33.64 -51.81
CA PRO A 710 -1.58 -34.78 -51.02
C PRO A 710 -0.38 -35.61 -50.53
N ALA A 711 -0.35 -35.92 -49.23
CA ALA A 711 0.54 -36.95 -48.69
C ALA A 711 -0.25 -37.89 -47.78
N THR A 712 -0.13 -39.16 -48.14
CA THR A 712 -0.77 -40.37 -47.62
C THR A 712 -0.52 -40.67 -46.14
N GLY A 713 -1.51 -41.33 -45.51
CA GLY A 713 -1.29 -42.46 -44.62
C GLY A 713 -0.89 -42.20 -43.16
N ARG A 714 -1.78 -42.61 -42.25
CA ARG A 714 -1.61 -42.78 -40.77
C ARG A 714 -1.42 -41.53 -39.90
N ARG A 715 -0.91 -40.40 -40.40
CA ARG A 715 -0.86 -39.14 -39.62
C ARG A 715 -2.20 -38.39 -39.56
N ALA A 716 -3.04 -38.52 -40.59
CA ALA A 716 -4.32 -37.83 -40.68
C ALA A 716 -5.32 -38.27 -39.58
N ALA A 717 -5.31 -39.54 -39.16
CA ALA A 717 -6.21 -40.04 -38.12
C ALA A 717 -5.84 -39.51 -36.71
N ALA A 718 -4.54 -39.39 -36.41
CA ALA A 718 -4.08 -38.82 -35.14
C ALA A 718 -4.31 -37.31 -35.07
N VAL A 719 -4.10 -36.60 -36.19
CA VAL A 719 -4.38 -35.15 -36.28
C VAL A 719 -5.88 -34.88 -36.25
N ALA A 720 -6.72 -35.72 -36.85
CA ALA A 720 -8.18 -35.61 -36.75
C ALA A 720 -8.70 -35.90 -35.33
N ALA A 721 -8.13 -36.87 -34.62
CA ALA A 721 -8.48 -37.14 -33.21
C ALA A 721 -8.06 -35.99 -32.28
N VAL A 722 -6.86 -35.42 -32.48
CA VAL A 722 -6.39 -34.26 -31.72
C VAL A 722 -7.17 -32.99 -32.09
N ALA A 723 -7.56 -32.82 -33.35
CA ALA A 723 -8.41 -31.72 -33.80
C ALA A 723 -9.86 -31.85 -33.30
N ALA A 724 -10.40 -33.07 -33.18
CA ALA A 724 -11.72 -33.31 -32.59
C ALA A 724 -11.73 -33.07 -31.08
N VAL A 725 -10.67 -33.47 -30.36
CA VAL A 725 -10.49 -33.14 -28.94
C VAL A 725 -10.25 -31.63 -28.74
N ALA A 726 -9.47 -30.99 -29.61
CA ALA A 726 -9.27 -29.54 -29.58
C ALA A 726 -10.54 -28.75 -29.95
N ALA A 727 -11.36 -29.22 -30.89
CA ALA A 727 -12.64 -28.61 -31.25
C ALA A 727 -13.72 -28.80 -30.17
N ALA A 728 -13.70 -29.94 -29.46
CA ALA A 728 -14.55 -30.17 -28.29
C ALA A 728 -14.12 -29.30 -27.08
N THR A 729 -12.82 -29.03 -26.93
CA THR A 729 -12.29 -28.19 -25.84
C THR A 729 -12.39 -26.68 -26.17
N ALA A 730 -12.32 -26.30 -27.46
CA ALA A 730 -12.43 -24.92 -27.92
C ALA A 730 -13.84 -24.33 -27.79
N ARG A 731 -14.90 -25.16 -27.66
CA ARG A 731 -16.26 -24.68 -27.39
C ARG A 731 -16.49 -24.23 -25.94
N SER A 732 -15.58 -24.47 -24.99
CA SER A 732 -15.88 -24.21 -23.57
C SER A 732 -15.01 -23.22 -22.82
N ARG A 733 -13.87 -22.72 -23.30
CA ARG A 733 -13.02 -21.83 -22.47
C ARG A 733 -12.28 -20.75 -23.26
N SER A 734 -12.86 -19.54 -23.27
CA SER A 734 -12.17 -18.30 -23.65
C SER A 734 -11.66 -17.53 -22.40
N PRO A 735 -10.53 -16.80 -22.47
CA PRO A 735 -9.96 -16.09 -21.33
C PRO A 735 -10.77 -14.83 -20.96
N VAL A 736 -10.90 -14.60 -19.66
CA VAL A 736 -11.76 -13.57 -19.03
C VAL A 736 -11.20 -12.16 -19.23
N LYS A 737 -11.66 -11.46 -20.28
CA LYS A 737 -12.07 -10.07 -20.11
C LYS A 737 -13.44 -10.10 -19.44
N TRP A 738 -13.64 -9.30 -18.39
CA TRP A 738 -14.95 -9.10 -17.77
C TRP A 738 -15.87 -8.41 -18.78
N LYS A 739 -16.41 -9.15 -19.75
CA LYS A 739 -17.52 -8.68 -20.58
C LYS A 739 -18.66 -8.33 -19.62
N HIS A 740 -19.19 -7.12 -19.76
CA HIS A 740 -20.39 -6.66 -19.05
C HIS A 740 -21.45 -7.76 -19.08
N TRP A 741 -22.08 -8.04 -17.93
CA TRP A 741 -23.23 -8.93 -17.85
C TRP A 741 -24.40 -8.26 -18.56
N SER A 742 -25.00 -8.92 -19.55
CA SER A 742 -26.21 -8.40 -20.15
C SER A 742 -27.36 -8.45 -19.14
N ARG A 743 -28.39 -7.62 -19.36
CA ARG A 743 -29.60 -7.64 -18.51
C ARG A 743 -30.26 -9.02 -18.50
N GLU A 744 -30.25 -9.71 -19.64
CA GLU A 744 -30.80 -11.06 -19.81
C GLU A 744 -30.00 -12.12 -19.03
N GLU A 745 -28.67 -12.10 -19.13
CA GLU A 745 -27.80 -13.01 -18.37
C GLU A 745 -27.99 -12.83 -16.86
N GLN A 746 -28.06 -11.57 -16.41
CA GLN A 746 -28.29 -11.25 -15.00
C GLN A 746 -29.70 -11.66 -14.55
N ALA A 747 -30.72 -11.49 -15.39
CA ALA A 747 -32.08 -11.94 -15.10
C ALA A 747 -32.17 -13.46 -14.96
N ARG A 748 -31.54 -14.23 -15.87
CA ARG A 748 -31.48 -15.70 -15.78
C ARG A 748 -30.76 -16.18 -14.52
N LEU A 749 -29.64 -15.54 -14.16
CA LEU A 749 -28.93 -15.85 -12.92
C LEU A 749 -29.80 -15.58 -11.68
N LEU A 750 -30.50 -14.44 -11.64
CA LEU A 750 -31.42 -14.11 -10.55
C LEU A 750 -32.59 -15.09 -10.48
N GLU A 751 -33.11 -15.55 -11.61
CA GLU A 751 -34.16 -16.56 -11.65
C GLU A 751 -33.69 -17.91 -11.12
N PHE A 752 -32.47 -18.33 -11.47
CA PHE A 752 -31.84 -19.51 -10.88
C PHE A 752 -31.75 -19.40 -9.35
N ILE A 753 -31.32 -18.25 -8.83
CA ILE A 753 -31.17 -18.00 -7.39
C ILE A 753 -32.53 -18.03 -6.67
N ARG A 754 -33.61 -17.53 -7.30
CA ARG A 754 -34.95 -17.55 -6.70
C ARG A 754 -35.56 -18.95 -6.66
N THR A 755 -35.32 -19.75 -7.69
CA THR A 755 -35.93 -21.09 -7.86
C THR A 755 -35.16 -22.19 -7.13
N ASN A 756 -33.88 -21.95 -6.79
CA ASN A 756 -33.03 -22.93 -6.12
C ASN A 756 -32.68 -22.47 -4.70
N ARG A 757 -32.51 -23.41 -3.76
CA ARG A 757 -32.04 -23.10 -2.40
C ARG A 757 -30.53 -23.34 -2.28
N PRO A 758 -29.81 -22.59 -1.42
CA PRO A 758 -28.42 -22.88 -1.09
C PRO A 758 -28.25 -24.32 -0.55
N PRO A 759 -27.13 -25.00 -0.85
CA PRO A 759 -26.00 -24.55 -1.66
C PRO A 759 -26.32 -24.57 -3.17
N TYR A 760 -26.03 -23.46 -3.86
CA TYR A 760 -26.28 -23.32 -5.29
C TYR A 760 -25.34 -24.20 -6.12
N LYS A 761 -25.91 -25.00 -7.02
CA LYS A 761 -25.15 -25.76 -8.02
C LYS A 761 -24.78 -24.84 -9.19
N TRP A 762 -23.67 -24.13 -9.10
CA TRP A 762 -23.26 -23.12 -10.09
C TRP A 762 -23.10 -23.64 -11.52
N ALA A 763 -22.86 -24.94 -11.71
CA ALA A 763 -22.86 -25.57 -13.03
C ALA A 763 -24.25 -25.50 -13.70
N ALA A 764 -25.33 -25.71 -12.95
CA ALA A 764 -26.70 -25.58 -13.47
C ALA A 764 -27.07 -24.10 -13.72
N ALA A 765 -26.55 -23.18 -12.90
CA ALA A 765 -26.70 -21.75 -13.16
C ALA A 765 -26.02 -21.33 -14.47
N ALA A 766 -24.81 -21.86 -14.72
CA ALA A 766 -24.06 -21.62 -15.95
C ALA A 766 -24.82 -22.16 -17.19
N GLU A 767 -25.42 -23.34 -17.07
CA GLU A 767 -26.25 -23.93 -18.12
C GLU A 767 -27.50 -23.08 -18.40
N LEU A 768 -28.18 -22.57 -17.37
CA LEU A 768 -29.33 -21.69 -17.53
C LEU A 768 -28.96 -20.32 -18.15
N VAL A 769 -27.84 -19.74 -17.73
CA VAL A 769 -27.36 -18.46 -18.29
C VAL A 769 -26.87 -18.66 -19.74
N GLY A 770 -26.25 -19.81 -20.04
CA GLY A 770 -25.85 -20.28 -21.36
C GLY A 770 -24.54 -19.68 -21.89
N THR A 771 -24.24 -18.44 -21.52
CA THR A 771 -23.06 -17.68 -22.01
C THR A 771 -21.97 -17.51 -20.95
N ARG A 772 -22.21 -17.98 -19.72
CA ARG A 772 -21.32 -17.78 -18.57
C ARG A 772 -20.98 -19.11 -17.93
N ASP A 773 -19.76 -19.21 -17.41
CA ASP A 773 -19.34 -20.40 -16.66
C ASP A 773 -19.78 -20.34 -15.18
N ALA A 774 -19.59 -21.45 -14.46
CA ALA A 774 -19.99 -21.59 -13.06
C ALA A 774 -19.28 -20.58 -12.14
N LEU A 775 -18.00 -20.29 -12.41
CA LEU A 775 -17.20 -19.37 -11.61
C LEU A 775 -17.68 -17.92 -11.81
N GLN A 776 -18.01 -17.56 -13.04
CA GLN A 776 -18.60 -16.26 -13.39
C GLN A 776 -19.95 -16.08 -12.71
N CYS A 777 -20.82 -17.09 -12.74
CA CYS A 777 -22.12 -17.08 -12.06
C CYS A 777 -21.97 -16.90 -10.53
N SER A 778 -21.08 -17.68 -9.90
CA SER A 778 -20.77 -17.56 -8.46
C SER A 778 -20.18 -16.19 -8.10
N SER A 779 -19.24 -15.69 -8.90
CA SER A 779 -18.63 -14.37 -8.69
C SER A 779 -19.64 -13.23 -8.82
N LYS A 780 -20.54 -13.31 -9.81
CA LYS A 780 -21.63 -12.34 -10.00
C LYS A 780 -22.63 -12.41 -8.86
N TYR A 781 -23.00 -13.60 -8.39
CA TYR A 781 -23.82 -13.77 -7.18
C TYR A 781 -23.21 -13.06 -5.97
N ASN A 782 -21.92 -13.29 -5.67
CA ASN A 782 -21.23 -12.65 -4.54
C ASN A 782 -21.16 -11.12 -4.68
N TYR A 783 -21.11 -10.60 -5.90
CA TYR A 783 -21.21 -9.16 -6.16
C TYR A 783 -22.64 -8.64 -5.91
N LEU A 784 -23.66 -9.33 -6.43
CA LEU A 784 -25.07 -8.97 -6.24
C LEU A 784 -25.50 -9.04 -4.77
N ALA A 785 -25.01 -10.03 -4.02
CA ALA A 785 -25.24 -10.15 -2.58
C ALA A 785 -24.59 -9.00 -1.79
N ARG A 786 -23.33 -8.65 -2.10
CA ARG A 786 -22.63 -7.53 -1.43
C ARG A 786 -23.23 -6.16 -1.74
N SER A 787 -23.78 -6.00 -2.94
CA SER A 787 -24.47 -4.76 -3.35
C SER A 787 -25.91 -4.68 -2.83
N GLY A 788 -26.43 -5.73 -2.19
CA GLY A 788 -27.80 -5.77 -1.66
C GLY A 788 -28.88 -5.98 -2.72
N GLN A 789 -28.51 -6.37 -3.94
CA GLN A 789 -29.45 -6.67 -5.03
C GLN A 789 -30.09 -8.05 -4.88
N ILE A 790 -29.55 -8.91 -4.01
CA ILE A 790 -30.17 -10.16 -3.57
C ILE A 790 -30.41 -10.02 -2.07
N PRO A 791 -31.64 -10.26 -1.56
CA PRO A 791 -31.89 -10.26 -0.13
C PRO A 791 -30.98 -11.29 0.54
N SER A 792 -30.27 -10.89 1.60
CA SER A 792 -29.50 -11.83 2.41
C SER A 792 -30.45 -12.91 2.88
N SER A 793 -30.21 -14.17 2.48
CA SER A 793 -30.99 -15.30 2.95
C SER A 793 -31.05 -15.24 4.48
N PRO A 794 -32.24 -15.42 5.09
CA PRO A 794 -32.37 -15.52 6.54
C PRO A 794 -31.51 -16.66 7.10
#